data_AF-A0A524CYN1-F1
#
_entry.id   AF-A0A524CYN1-F1
#
_cell.length_a   1.000
_cell.length_b   1.000
_cell.length_c   1.000
_cell.angle_alpha   90.00
_cell.angle_beta   90.00
_cell.angle_gamma   90.00
#
_symmetry.space_group_name_H-M   'P 1'
#
loop_
_entity.id
_entity.type
_entity.pdbx_description
1 polymer ?
#
loop_
_entity_poly.entity_id
_entity_poly.type
_entity_poly.pdbx_seq_one_letter_code
_entity_poly.pdbx_strand_id
1 'polypeptide(L)'
;MKMKNKAIKLKITVFLILTFIILDISSFLALLNRQQEKPNCGEYVIHTASDSNAFLSIWNTSKTSYYSSNRSQIDLPLQSSGIYNFIVDWGDGNNSTITYGDDPAKIHNYSSQGVYIINITGKIEGWRFNNEGDKLKIIEILQWGCLQLGNSGSYFSGCSNLNLTATDNLNLTGTTNLEATFMDCENLGNNGTISGWNVSGVTDMSSMFRDASSFNQDIGNWDVSKVTDMSDMFQYATKFNQDISKWNVSRVIDMEKMFYAASSFNQPIGNWSVSNVIDMNYMFTGASSFNQLIGNWSVSNVIAMSGMFSHASSFNQPIGNWNVSNVADISGMFSHASSFNQPIGNWNVSNVLDMSHIFLATCSFNQPINEWDVSRVIDMEMMFFGASSFNQPIGNWNVSRVTDMSSMFNDASSFNQPIGEWDVSRVIDMEMMFSHASSFNQPIGNWDTSKVKNMKFMFREASSFNQPIGNWDVSKVTDMFYMFKGASSFNQPIGEWNVSGVRDMSWMFNSASSFNQDIGNWDVSNVTTMEMMFAFASSFNQPIGEWDVSKVTNMNGMFYDIKLSTPNYDDLLIGWSRLNLQYGVEFHAGKSQYSKAAADARRLIIDLYNWTIIDGGPKISIPSFSLELIIAILTITIFLLIKRKYNKKLQI
;
A
#
# COMPACT_ATOMS: atom_id res chain seq x y z
N MET A 1 -16.48 35.48 -71.40
CA MET A 1 -15.63 35.91 -70.26
C MET A 1 -16.02 35.32 -68.89
N LYS A 2 -17.15 34.59 -68.74
CA LYS A 2 -17.51 33.84 -67.51
C LYS A 2 -16.94 32.40 -67.40
N MET A 3 -16.34 31.85 -68.47
CA MET A 3 -15.71 30.51 -68.44
C MET A 3 -14.22 30.50 -68.06
N LYS A 4 -13.51 31.64 -68.15
CA LYS A 4 -12.08 31.70 -67.76
C LYS A 4 -11.87 31.75 -66.23
N ASN A 5 -12.81 32.30 -65.45
CA ASN A 5 -12.70 32.34 -63.98
C ASN A 5 -13.09 31.03 -63.27
N LYS A 6 -13.86 30.15 -63.93
CA LYS A 6 -14.19 28.82 -63.37
C LYS A 6 -13.02 27.83 -63.53
N ALA A 7 -12.22 27.97 -64.60
CA ALA A 7 -11.01 27.18 -64.81
C ALA A 7 -9.85 27.57 -63.86
N ILE A 8 -9.77 28.83 -63.44
CA ILE A 8 -8.74 29.30 -62.50
C ILE A 8 -9.09 28.88 -61.06
N LYS A 9 -10.38 28.94 -60.65
CA LYS A 9 -10.80 28.39 -59.35
C LYS A 9 -10.63 26.87 -59.28
N LEU A 10 -10.93 26.13 -60.35
CA LEU A 10 -10.73 24.68 -60.38
C LEU A 10 -9.22 24.31 -60.36
N LYS A 11 -8.35 25.08 -61.01
CA LYS A 11 -6.89 24.87 -60.95
C LYS A 11 -6.30 25.18 -59.57
N ILE A 12 -6.80 26.21 -58.87
CA ILE A 12 -6.31 26.54 -57.52
C ILE A 12 -6.81 25.54 -56.48
N THR A 13 -8.06 25.05 -56.59
CA THR A 13 -8.57 23.99 -55.71
C THR A 13 -7.88 22.65 -55.97
N VAL A 14 -7.57 22.30 -57.23
CA VAL A 14 -6.80 21.08 -57.56
C VAL A 14 -5.33 21.22 -57.12
N PHE A 15 -4.72 22.41 -57.21
CA PHE A 15 -3.35 22.63 -56.75
C PHE A 15 -3.25 22.60 -55.22
N LEU A 16 -4.25 23.12 -54.49
CA LEU A 16 -4.33 23.04 -53.02
C LEU A 16 -4.64 21.61 -52.51
N ILE A 17 -5.41 20.82 -53.26
CA ILE A 17 -5.65 19.41 -52.96
C ILE A 17 -4.40 18.56 -53.26
N LEU A 18 -3.67 18.85 -54.34
CA LEU A 18 -2.39 18.18 -54.62
C LEU A 18 -1.28 18.57 -53.63
N THR A 19 -1.22 19.81 -53.13
CA THR A 19 -0.23 20.17 -52.11
C THR A 19 -0.56 19.60 -50.72
N PHE A 20 -1.84 19.41 -50.38
CA PHE A 20 -2.23 18.66 -49.17
C PHE A 20 -1.96 17.16 -49.29
N ILE A 21 -2.14 16.55 -50.47
CA ILE A 21 -1.81 15.13 -50.71
C ILE A 21 -0.29 14.89 -50.73
N ILE A 22 0.52 15.86 -51.18
CA ILE A 22 1.99 15.74 -51.19
C ILE A 22 2.60 15.97 -49.79
N LEU A 23 1.94 16.75 -48.93
CA LEU A 23 2.36 16.94 -47.53
C LEU A 23 1.98 15.76 -46.62
N ASP A 24 0.98 14.95 -47.00
CA ASP A 24 0.63 13.71 -46.28
C ASP A 24 1.44 12.50 -46.77
N ILE A 25 2.01 12.54 -47.97
CA ILE A 25 2.90 11.49 -48.47
C ILE A 25 4.32 11.63 -47.90
N SER A 26 4.77 12.83 -47.51
CA SER A 26 6.09 13.01 -46.88
C SER A 26 6.11 12.62 -45.39
N SER A 27 5.00 12.80 -44.66
CA SER A 27 4.78 12.27 -43.31
C SER A 27 4.54 10.77 -43.31
N PHE A 28 3.85 10.23 -44.34
CA PHE A 28 3.68 8.78 -44.51
C PHE A 28 4.96 8.07 -45.00
N LEU A 29 5.78 8.71 -45.84
CA LEU A 29 7.13 8.22 -46.19
C LEU A 29 8.11 8.33 -45.01
N ALA A 30 7.93 9.29 -44.09
CA ALA A 30 8.70 9.33 -42.84
C ALA A 30 8.28 8.25 -41.83
N LEU A 31 7.01 7.80 -41.85
CA LEU A 31 6.56 6.62 -41.10
C LEU A 31 6.99 5.31 -41.77
N LEU A 32 7.01 5.24 -43.11
CA LEU A 32 7.52 4.08 -43.84
C LEU A 32 9.05 3.95 -43.70
N ASN A 33 9.79 5.07 -43.67
CA ASN A 33 11.25 5.08 -43.45
C ASN A 33 11.66 4.92 -41.98
N ARG A 34 10.79 5.18 -41.01
CA ARG A 34 11.02 4.81 -39.59
C ARG A 34 10.75 3.34 -39.28
N GLN A 35 10.15 2.59 -40.19
CA GLN A 35 10.12 1.11 -40.15
C GLN A 35 11.22 0.47 -41.01
N GLN A 36 12.19 1.24 -41.49
CA GLN A 36 13.34 0.76 -42.26
C GLN A 36 14.70 1.24 -41.74
N GLU A 37 14.85 1.42 -40.42
CA GLU A 37 16.15 1.13 -39.78
C GLU A 37 16.21 -0.37 -39.45
N LYS A 38 16.10 -1.19 -40.50
CA LYS A 38 16.66 -2.53 -40.47
C LYS A 38 18.19 -2.35 -40.44
N PRO A 39 18.92 -2.97 -39.51
CA PRO A 39 20.36 -3.12 -39.71
C PRO A 39 20.55 -3.83 -41.05
N ASN A 40 21.52 -3.36 -41.85
CA ASN A 40 21.91 -3.92 -43.14
C ASN A 40 21.59 -5.43 -43.23
N CYS A 41 20.51 -5.78 -43.95
CA CYS A 41 20.32 -7.13 -44.44
C CYS A 41 21.40 -7.36 -45.51
N GLY A 42 22.55 -7.87 -45.08
CA GLY A 42 23.11 -9.02 -45.79
C GLY A 42 21.99 -10.05 -45.94
N GLU A 43 21.97 -10.75 -47.07
CA GLU A 43 20.99 -11.79 -47.38
C GLU A 43 20.54 -12.52 -46.11
N TYR A 44 19.24 -12.52 -45.84
CA TYR A 44 18.67 -13.34 -44.78
C TYR A 44 18.81 -14.79 -45.26
N VAL A 45 19.99 -15.35 -45.10
CA VAL A 45 20.24 -16.78 -45.27
C VAL A 45 19.36 -17.41 -44.21
N ILE A 46 18.31 -18.10 -44.66
CA ILE A 46 17.60 -19.03 -43.81
C ILE A 46 18.64 -20.11 -43.47
N HIS A 47 19.31 -19.94 -42.33
CA HIS A 47 20.14 -20.99 -41.74
C HIS A 47 19.18 -22.01 -41.14
N THR A 48 18.52 -22.79 -42.00
CA THR A 48 18.05 -24.11 -41.56
C THR A 48 19.30 -24.88 -41.19
N ALA A 49 19.41 -25.32 -39.94
CA ALA A 49 20.46 -26.25 -39.56
C ALA A 49 20.43 -27.41 -40.57
N SER A 50 21.57 -27.71 -41.20
CA SER A 50 21.71 -28.90 -42.04
C SER A 50 21.56 -30.19 -41.22
N ASP A 51 21.71 -30.07 -39.89
CA ASP A 51 21.51 -31.10 -38.89
C ASP A 51 20.34 -30.73 -37.97
N SER A 52 19.27 -31.53 -38.00
CA SER A 52 18.10 -31.37 -37.11
C SER A 52 18.41 -31.59 -35.63
N ASN A 53 19.61 -32.09 -35.30
CA ASN A 53 20.06 -32.33 -33.94
C ASN A 53 21.06 -31.27 -33.42
N ALA A 54 21.31 -30.19 -34.17
CA ALA A 54 22.19 -29.11 -33.72
C ALA A 54 21.52 -28.19 -32.68
N PHE A 55 22.24 -27.76 -31.64
CA PHE A 55 21.80 -26.62 -30.82
C PHE A 55 22.17 -25.32 -31.54
N LEU A 56 21.16 -24.55 -31.95
CA LEU A 56 21.32 -23.34 -32.76
C LEU A 56 20.85 -22.12 -31.96
N SER A 57 21.75 -21.15 -31.76
CA SER A 57 21.46 -19.96 -30.96
C SER A 57 22.10 -18.71 -31.57
N ILE A 58 21.51 -17.54 -31.30
CA ILE A 58 22.03 -16.24 -31.72
C ILE A 58 22.58 -15.50 -30.50
N TRP A 59 23.79 -14.96 -30.67
CA TRP A 59 24.51 -14.26 -29.62
C TRP A 59 24.95 -12.87 -30.09
N ASN A 60 24.93 -11.89 -29.19
CA ASN A 60 25.43 -10.54 -29.44
C ASN A 60 26.54 -10.18 -28.46
N THR A 61 27.78 -10.15 -28.93
CA THR A 61 28.97 -9.94 -28.10
C THR A 61 29.03 -8.59 -27.41
N SER A 62 28.31 -7.59 -27.93
CA SER A 62 28.27 -6.24 -27.34
C SER A 62 27.43 -6.16 -26.05
N LYS A 63 26.54 -7.13 -25.79
CA LYS A 63 25.61 -7.16 -24.65
C LYS A 63 26.29 -7.72 -23.40
N THR A 64 27.03 -6.87 -22.70
CA THR A 64 27.86 -7.26 -21.54
C THR A 64 27.19 -6.95 -20.20
N SER A 65 27.50 -7.75 -19.19
CA SER A 65 27.25 -7.50 -17.77
C SER A 65 28.56 -7.56 -16.98
N TYR A 66 28.52 -7.30 -15.68
CA TYR A 66 29.73 -7.32 -14.82
C TYR A 66 30.48 -8.67 -14.85
N TYR A 67 29.76 -9.79 -14.98
CA TYR A 67 30.35 -11.14 -15.00
C TYR A 67 30.65 -11.67 -16.40
N SER A 68 30.40 -10.87 -17.44
CA SER A 68 30.53 -11.32 -18.83
C SER A 68 31.98 -11.30 -19.32
N SER A 69 32.27 -12.16 -20.29
CA SER A 69 33.51 -12.10 -21.05
C SER A 69 33.58 -10.79 -21.87
N ASN A 70 34.72 -10.49 -22.49
CA ASN A 70 34.92 -9.21 -23.19
C ASN A 70 33.91 -8.99 -24.34
N ARG A 71 33.82 -7.73 -24.80
CA ARG A 71 32.83 -7.30 -25.81
C ARG A 71 33.00 -7.91 -27.21
N SER A 72 34.08 -8.66 -27.46
CA SER A 72 34.33 -9.43 -28.67
C SER A 72 34.55 -10.91 -28.37
N GLN A 73 34.09 -11.38 -27.22
CA GLN A 73 34.22 -12.77 -26.78
C GLN A 73 32.85 -13.38 -26.48
N ILE A 74 32.80 -14.70 -26.61
CA ILE A 74 31.73 -15.54 -26.05
C ILE A 74 32.40 -16.63 -25.22
N ASP A 75 31.91 -16.79 -24.01
CA ASP A 75 32.23 -17.87 -23.08
C ASP A 75 30.97 -18.73 -22.89
N LEU A 76 31.02 -19.99 -23.31
CA LEU A 76 29.89 -20.90 -23.18
C LEU A 76 29.67 -21.28 -21.70
N PRO A 77 28.42 -21.28 -21.21
CA PRO A 77 28.07 -21.53 -19.80
C PRO A 77 28.09 -23.03 -19.46
N LEU A 78 29.22 -23.70 -19.75
CA LEU A 78 29.41 -25.12 -19.47
C LEU A 78 29.69 -25.32 -17.97
N GLN A 79 29.12 -26.40 -17.43
CA GLN A 79 29.32 -26.81 -16.04
C GLN A 79 30.56 -27.70 -15.94
N SER A 80 31.36 -27.55 -14.89
CA SER A 80 32.55 -28.39 -14.68
C SER A 80 32.23 -29.89 -14.58
N SER A 81 31.03 -30.25 -14.08
CA SER A 81 30.54 -31.63 -13.97
C SER A 81 29.82 -32.17 -15.20
N GLY A 82 29.71 -31.39 -16.27
CA GLY A 82 28.99 -31.79 -17.47
C GLY A 82 29.73 -32.84 -18.32
N ILE A 83 29.01 -33.45 -19.26
CA ILE A 83 29.54 -34.44 -20.19
C ILE A 83 29.53 -33.86 -21.60
N TYR A 84 30.72 -33.69 -22.17
CA TYR A 84 30.92 -32.97 -23.41
C TYR A 84 31.72 -33.79 -24.41
N ASN A 85 31.25 -33.79 -25.66
CA ASN A 85 32.00 -34.22 -26.83
C ASN A 85 31.31 -33.60 -28.05
N PHE A 86 31.56 -32.31 -28.26
CA PHE A 86 30.85 -31.52 -29.27
C PHE A 86 31.79 -30.62 -30.06
N ILE A 87 31.33 -30.21 -31.23
CA ILE A 87 31.95 -29.20 -32.07
C ILE A 87 31.05 -27.98 -32.07
N VAL A 88 31.63 -26.83 -31.78
CA VAL A 88 30.98 -25.52 -31.92
C VAL A 88 31.50 -24.82 -33.16
N ASP A 89 30.60 -24.46 -34.07
CA ASP A 89 30.84 -23.48 -35.13
C ASP A 89 30.41 -22.11 -34.59
N TRP A 90 31.37 -21.19 -34.51
CA TRP A 90 31.20 -19.88 -33.91
C TRP A 90 30.49 -18.87 -34.83
N GLY A 91 30.18 -19.26 -36.06
CA GLY A 91 29.49 -18.40 -37.05
C GLY A 91 30.39 -17.37 -37.72
N ASP A 92 31.72 -17.44 -37.51
CA ASP A 92 32.72 -16.57 -38.14
C ASP A 92 33.70 -17.34 -39.05
N GLY A 93 33.37 -18.60 -39.35
CA GLY A 93 34.21 -19.53 -40.13
C GLY A 93 35.19 -20.33 -39.29
N ASN A 94 35.25 -20.13 -37.97
CA ASN A 94 36.06 -20.94 -37.05
C ASN A 94 35.20 -21.95 -36.29
N ASN A 95 35.81 -23.08 -35.95
CA ASN A 95 35.21 -24.15 -35.17
C ASN A 95 36.12 -24.52 -33.99
N SER A 96 35.54 -25.06 -32.92
CA SER A 96 36.28 -25.59 -31.77
C SER A 96 35.68 -26.90 -31.32
N THR A 97 36.52 -27.81 -30.82
CA THR A 97 36.10 -29.09 -30.24
C THR A 97 36.18 -28.97 -28.72
N ILE A 98 35.10 -29.31 -28.02
CA ILE A 98 35.00 -29.23 -26.57
C ILE A 98 34.80 -30.64 -26.00
N THR A 99 35.63 -31.00 -25.02
CA THR A 99 35.63 -32.35 -24.43
C THR A 99 35.39 -32.38 -22.92
N TYR A 100 35.43 -31.24 -22.23
CA TYR A 100 35.15 -31.10 -20.80
C TYR A 100 34.70 -29.66 -20.46
N GLY A 101 34.13 -29.42 -19.27
CA GLY A 101 33.43 -28.16 -18.95
C GLY A 101 34.32 -26.92 -18.79
N ASP A 102 35.58 -27.11 -18.41
CA ASP A 102 36.59 -26.04 -18.28
C ASP A 102 37.58 -26.03 -19.44
N ASP A 103 37.20 -26.61 -20.58
CA ASP A 103 38.02 -26.59 -21.79
C ASP A 103 38.27 -25.13 -22.22
N PRO A 104 39.53 -24.67 -22.32
CA PRO A 104 39.82 -23.29 -22.72
C PRO A 104 39.21 -22.90 -24.06
N ALA A 105 38.94 -23.87 -24.93
CA ALA A 105 38.31 -23.64 -26.23
C ALA A 105 36.82 -23.26 -26.13
N LYS A 106 36.20 -23.29 -24.95
CA LYS A 106 34.82 -22.80 -24.73
C LYS A 106 34.70 -21.28 -24.82
N ILE A 107 35.84 -20.57 -24.79
CA ILE A 107 35.94 -19.12 -24.95
C ILE A 107 36.44 -18.82 -26.36
N HIS A 108 35.65 -18.10 -27.15
CA HIS A 108 36.03 -17.68 -28.50
C HIS A 108 36.26 -16.18 -28.60
N ASN A 109 37.20 -15.79 -29.46
CA ASN A 109 37.56 -14.39 -29.72
C ASN A 109 37.20 -14.03 -31.16
N TYR A 110 36.25 -13.11 -31.31
CA TYR A 110 35.87 -12.56 -32.61
C TYR A 110 36.76 -11.36 -33.00
N SER A 111 36.94 -11.17 -34.30
CA SER A 111 37.69 -10.03 -34.87
C SER A 111 37.00 -8.67 -34.66
N SER A 112 35.67 -8.67 -34.54
CA SER A 112 34.86 -7.50 -34.21
C SER A 112 33.75 -7.87 -33.23
N GLN A 113 33.13 -6.86 -32.62
CA GLN A 113 31.87 -7.08 -31.89
C GLN A 113 30.74 -7.27 -32.91
N GLY A 114 29.72 -8.04 -32.58
CA GLY A 114 28.66 -8.34 -33.54
C GLY A 114 27.64 -9.33 -33.04
N VAL A 115 26.73 -9.67 -33.96
CA VAL A 115 25.75 -10.74 -33.79
C VAL A 115 26.25 -11.96 -34.54
N TYR A 116 26.27 -13.11 -33.87
CA TYR A 116 26.77 -14.37 -34.39
C TYR A 116 25.74 -15.47 -34.18
N ILE A 117 25.64 -16.37 -35.15
CA ILE A 117 24.83 -17.58 -35.05
C ILE A 117 25.80 -18.70 -34.66
N ILE A 118 25.60 -19.26 -33.47
CA ILE A 118 26.41 -20.37 -32.96
C ILE A 118 25.66 -21.67 -33.21
N ASN A 119 26.36 -22.63 -33.81
CA ASN A 119 25.85 -23.96 -34.11
C ASN A 119 26.70 -25.01 -33.38
N ILE A 120 26.08 -25.77 -32.47
CA ILE A 120 26.73 -26.83 -31.70
C ILE A 120 26.18 -28.19 -32.13
N THR A 121 27.08 -29.11 -32.48
CA THR A 121 26.75 -30.51 -32.83
C THR A 121 27.57 -31.49 -31.99
N GLY A 122 26.96 -32.61 -31.60
CA GLY A 122 27.58 -33.60 -30.72
C GLY A 122 26.92 -33.65 -29.34
N LYS A 123 27.65 -34.10 -28.32
CA LYS A 123 27.11 -34.32 -26.98
C LYS A 123 27.35 -33.12 -26.07
N ILE A 124 26.29 -32.52 -25.53
CA ILE A 124 26.31 -31.40 -24.59
C ILE A 124 25.32 -31.64 -23.43
N GLU A 125 25.82 -32.24 -22.35
CA GLU A 125 25.08 -32.43 -21.10
C GLU A 125 25.65 -31.51 -20.02
N GLY A 126 24.93 -30.43 -19.68
CA GLY A 126 25.33 -29.44 -18.67
C GLY A 126 25.45 -28.04 -19.25
N TRP A 127 24.53 -27.15 -18.85
CA TRP A 127 24.43 -25.77 -19.36
C TRP A 127 23.83 -24.85 -18.30
N ARG A 128 24.61 -23.92 -17.73
CA ARG A 128 24.12 -23.12 -16.59
C ARG A 128 24.72 -21.73 -16.53
N PHE A 129 23.88 -20.71 -16.74
CA PHE A 129 24.24 -19.31 -16.52
C PHE A 129 24.17 -18.91 -15.05
N ASN A 130 23.10 -19.26 -14.33
CA ASN A 130 22.91 -18.88 -12.92
C ASN A 130 23.14 -17.40 -12.63
N ASN A 131 22.61 -16.53 -13.50
CA ASN A 131 22.80 -15.08 -13.41
C ASN A 131 24.28 -14.62 -13.49
N GLU A 132 25.16 -15.41 -14.09
CA GLU A 132 26.58 -15.13 -14.31
C GLU A 132 26.97 -15.19 -15.80
N GLY A 133 28.25 -14.95 -16.09
CA GLY A 133 28.84 -15.13 -17.41
C GLY A 133 28.19 -14.28 -18.51
N ASP A 134 28.06 -14.88 -19.68
CA ASP A 134 27.58 -14.24 -20.91
C ASP A 134 26.04 -14.29 -21.06
N LYS A 135 25.29 -14.36 -19.95
CA LYS A 135 23.81 -14.44 -19.92
C LYS A 135 23.09 -13.39 -20.78
N LEU A 136 23.62 -12.17 -20.86
CA LEU A 136 23.02 -11.09 -21.66
C LEU A 136 23.36 -11.20 -23.15
N LYS A 137 24.37 -11.99 -23.51
CA LYS A 137 24.83 -12.14 -24.89
C LYS A 137 24.01 -13.15 -25.67
N ILE A 138 23.47 -14.20 -25.05
CA ILE A 138 22.51 -15.08 -25.73
C ILE A 138 21.19 -14.31 -25.90
N ILE A 139 20.76 -14.11 -27.14
CA ILE A 139 19.57 -13.30 -27.45
C ILE A 139 18.46 -14.11 -28.10
N GLU A 140 18.76 -15.27 -28.67
CA GLU A 140 17.75 -16.13 -29.29
C GLU A 140 18.18 -17.60 -29.28
N ILE A 141 17.23 -18.51 -29.05
CA ILE A 141 17.40 -19.95 -29.31
C ILE A 141 16.48 -20.32 -30.46
N LEU A 142 17.10 -20.73 -31.57
CA LEU A 142 16.43 -21.10 -32.82
C LEU A 142 16.11 -22.60 -32.87
N GLN A 143 16.92 -23.44 -32.22
CA GLN A 143 16.76 -24.89 -32.16
C GLN A 143 17.42 -25.44 -30.90
N TRP A 144 16.74 -26.31 -30.16
CA TRP A 144 17.28 -26.97 -28.96
C TRP A 144 18.26 -28.09 -29.30
N GLY A 145 17.94 -28.91 -30.30
CA GLY A 145 18.79 -29.98 -30.81
C GLY A 145 19.38 -30.87 -29.72
N CYS A 146 20.72 -30.97 -29.69
CA CYS A 146 21.45 -31.87 -28.81
C CYS A 146 21.60 -31.39 -27.36
N LEU A 147 21.11 -30.18 -27.02
CA LEU A 147 21.24 -29.62 -25.67
C LEU A 147 20.48 -30.47 -24.64
N GLN A 148 21.18 -30.87 -23.58
CA GLN A 148 20.60 -31.51 -22.41
C GLN A 148 21.10 -30.79 -21.14
N LEU A 149 20.17 -30.40 -20.26
CA LEU A 149 20.47 -29.48 -19.17
C LEU A 149 21.19 -30.13 -17.98
N GLY A 150 20.66 -31.26 -17.47
CA GLY A 150 21.12 -31.87 -16.22
C GLY A 150 20.12 -31.67 -15.08
N ASN A 151 20.62 -31.41 -13.86
CA ASN A 151 19.82 -31.31 -12.61
C ASN A 151 20.25 -30.19 -11.65
N SER A 152 20.96 -29.17 -12.15
CA SER A 152 21.55 -28.11 -11.31
C SER A 152 20.70 -26.85 -11.16
N GLY A 153 19.57 -26.75 -11.86
CA GLY A 153 18.74 -25.53 -11.90
C GLY A 153 19.45 -24.32 -12.52
N SER A 154 18.73 -23.21 -12.59
CA SER A 154 19.20 -21.89 -13.03
C SER A 154 19.85 -21.86 -14.43
N TYR A 155 19.39 -22.73 -15.34
CA TYR A 155 20.10 -22.99 -16.60
C TYR A 155 20.22 -21.76 -17.50
N PHE A 156 19.14 -20.98 -17.65
CA PHE A 156 19.07 -19.72 -18.38
C PHE A 156 18.74 -18.51 -17.49
N SER A 157 18.92 -18.66 -16.17
CA SER A 157 18.65 -17.57 -15.22
C SER A 157 19.48 -16.32 -15.55
N GLY A 158 18.81 -15.16 -15.60
CA GLY A 158 19.40 -13.87 -15.90
C GLY A 158 19.57 -13.56 -17.39
N CYS A 159 19.15 -14.46 -18.29
CA CYS A 159 19.20 -14.23 -19.73
C CYS A 159 18.07 -13.30 -20.19
N SER A 160 18.10 -12.04 -19.75
CA SER A 160 16.99 -11.10 -19.96
C SER A 160 16.75 -10.72 -21.42
N ASN A 161 17.75 -10.84 -22.30
CA ASN A 161 17.61 -10.61 -23.74
C ASN A 161 17.14 -11.85 -24.51
N LEU A 162 16.99 -13.01 -23.86
CA LEU A 162 16.67 -14.26 -24.52
C LEU A 162 15.22 -14.28 -25.01
N ASN A 163 15.04 -14.45 -26.32
CA ASN A 163 13.78 -14.77 -26.96
C ASN A 163 13.77 -16.24 -27.39
N LEU A 164 12.71 -17.00 -27.07
CA LEU A 164 12.59 -18.41 -27.48
C LEU A 164 11.78 -18.53 -28.76
N THR A 165 12.46 -18.84 -29.87
CA THR A 165 11.84 -19.06 -31.19
C THR A 165 11.92 -20.49 -31.70
N ALA A 166 12.64 -21.34 -30.97
CA ALA A 166 12.69 -22.77 -31.21
C ALA A 166 11.30 -23.42 -31.26
N THR A 167 11.19 -24.42 -32.14
CA THR A 167 9.96 -25.19 -32.37
C THR A 167 10.15 -26.69 -32.13
N ASP A 168 11.39 -27.13 -31.96
CA ASP A 168 11.74 -28.47 -31.51
C ASP A 168 11.68 -28.58 -29.98
N ASN A 169 11.84 -29.79 -29.46
CA ASN A 169 11.73 -30.04 -28.02
C ASN A 169 13.12 -30.14 -27.39
N LEU A 170 13.31 -29.44 -26.27
CA LEU A 170 14.47 -29.62 -25.42
C LEU A 170 14.51 -31.05 -24.86
N ASN A 171 15.68 -31.70 -24.93
CA ASN A 171 15.86 -33.02 -24.35
C ASN A 171 16.00 -32.93 -22.82
N LEU A 172 14.92 -33.30 -22.12
CA LEU A 172 14.84 -33.32 -20.65
C LEU A 172 15.00 -34.74 -20.07
N THR A 173 15.56 -35.69 -20.83
CA THR A 173 15.77 -37.05 -20.34
C THR A 173 16.66 -37.05 -19.09
N GLY A 174 16.15 -37.55 -17.97
CA GLY A 174 16.87 -37.57 -16.69
C GLY A 174 16.89 -36.24 -15.93
N THR A 175 16.28 -35.17 -16.46
CA THR A 175 16.10 -33.91 -15.74
C THR A 175 14.90 -34.01 -14.80
N THR A 176 15.17 -33.87 -13.51
CA THR A 176 14.21 -33.82 -12.40
C THR A 176 14.11 -32.42 -11.78
N ASN A 177 15.10 -31.54 -12.00
CA ASN A 177 15.13 -30.18 -11.46
C ASN A 177 15.13 -29.11 -12.58
N LEU A 178 14.08 -28.30 -12.65
CA LEU A 178 13.93 -27.11 -13.51
C LEU A 178 13.86 -25.79 -12.73
N GLU A 179 14.24 -25.80 -11.45
CA GLU A 179 14.36 -24.62 -10.59
C GLU A 179 15.01 -23.46 -11.35
N ALA A 180 14.40 -22.28 -11.28
CA ALA A 180 14.94 -21.01 -11.78
C ALA A 180 15.39 -21.02 -13.26
N THR A 181 14.96 -21.98 -14.08
CA THR A 181 15.48 -22.18 -15.43
C THR A 181 15.44 -20.90 -16.27
N PHE A 182 14.34 -20.15 -16.21
CA PHE A 182 14.13 -18.89 -16.92
C PHE A 182 13.87 -17.71 -15.97
N MET A 183 14.41 -17.78 -14.75
CA MET A 183 14.36 -16.64 -13.83
C MET A 183 15.00 -15.41 -14.50
N ASP A 184 14.38 -14.23 -14.40
CA ASP A 184 14.83 -12.96 -14.99
C ASP A 184 14.94 -12.96 -16.54
N CYS A 185 14.28 -13.90 -17.23
CA CYS A 185 14.18 -13.90 -18.69
C CYS A 185 13.05 -12.98 -19.17
N GLU A 186 13.25 -11.65 -19.05
CA GLU A 186 12.23 -10.65 -19.35
C GLU A 186 11.66 -10.74 -20.78
N ASN A 187 12.45 -11.14 -21.78
CA ASN A 187 12.06 -11.19 -23.20
C ASN A 187 11.69 -12.60 -23.72
N LEU A 188 11.41 -13.56 -22.83
CA LEU A 188 11.16 -14.97 -23.20
C LEU A 188 10.02 -15.14 -24.23
N GLY A 189 9.08 -14.19 -24.27
CA GLY A 189 8.21 -13.93 -25.43
C GLY A 189 7.15 -14.99 -25.74
N ASN A 190 6.42 -14.77 -26.85
CA ASN A 190 5.36 -15.63 -27.41
C ASN A 190 5.73 -16.22 -28.78
N ASN A 191 6.97 -16.00 -29.26
CA ASN A 191 7.34 -16.26 -30.64
C ASN A 191 7.98 -17.64 -30.82
N GLY A 192 7.41 -18.69 -30.27
CA GLY A 192 7.94 -20.06 -30.32
C GLY A 192 6.98 -21.04 -29.65
N THR A 193 7.44 -22.25 -29.33
CA THR A 193 6.64 -23.16 -28.49
C THR A 193 7.51 -24.04 -27.61
N ILE A 194 7.10 -24.17 -26.35
CA ILE A 194 7.64 -25.13 -25.38
C ILE A 194 6.61 -26.19 -24.97
N SER A 195 5.44 -26.20 -25.61
CA SER A 195 4.32 -27.08 -25.23
C SER A 195 4.63 -28.58 -25.41
N GLY A 196 5.59 -28.92 -26.28
CA GLY A 196 6.01 -30.30 -26.56
C GLY A 196 7.08 -30.86 -25.64
N TRP A 197 7.58 -30.08 -24.67
CA TRP A 197 8.60 -30.53 -23.73
C TRP A 197 8.09 -31.68 -22.85
N ASN A 198 8.90 -32.72 -22.71
CA ASN A 198 8.60 -33.83 -21.81
C ASN A 198 9.09 -33.53 -20.39
N VAL A 199 8.22 -32.94 -19.57
CA VAL A 199 8.50 -32.62 -18.16
C VAL A 199 8.03 -33.69 -17.16
N SER A 200 7.59 -34.87 -17.63
CA SER A 200 7.03 -35.95 -16.78
C SER A 200 8.01 -36.55 -15.76
N GLY A 201 9.30 -36.22 -15.86
CA GLY A 201 10.35 -36.57 -14.90
C GLY A 201 10.61 -35.52 -13.81
N VAL A 202 10.11 -34.30 -13.99
CA VAL A 202 10.44 -33.12 -13.17
C VAL A 202 9.70 -33.16 -11.84
N THR A 203 10.42 -32.88 -10.76
CA THR A 203 9.91 -32.81 -9.38
C THR A 203 9.96 -31.38 -8.81
N ASP A 204 10.82 -30.52 -9.35
CA ASP A 204 11.02 -29.15 -8.88
C ASP A 204 10.92 -28.17 -10.06
N MET A 205 9.97 -27.23 -9.98
CA MET A 205 9.77 -26.13 -10.92
C MET A 205 9.78 -24.77 -10.21
N SER A 206 10.33 -24.70 -9.00
CA SER A 206 10.38 -23.48 -8.21
C SER A 206 11.07 -22.36 -9.00
N SER A 207 10.50 -21.16 -8.95
CA SER A 207 11.03 -19.97 -9.62
C SER A 207 11.25 -20.08 -11.14
N MET A 208 10.74 -21.12 -11.83
CA MET A 208 11.12 -21.42 -13.21
C MET A 208 10.94 -20.24 -14.17
N PHE A 209 9.89 -19.44 -14.00
CA PHE A 209 9.56 -18.25 -14.80
C PHE A 209 9.47 -16.98 -13.95
N ARG A 210 10.12 -16.96 -12.79
CA ARG A 210 10.19 -15.77 -11.94
C ARG A 210 10.78 -14.59 -12.70
N ASP A 211 10.13 -13.43 -12.66
CA ASP A 211 10.51 -12.21 -13.38
C ASP A 211 10.57 -12.35 -14.92
N ALA A 212 10.06 -13.45 -15.49
CA ALA A 212 9.87 -13.60 -16.94
C ALA A 212 8.65 -12.80 -17.42
N SER A 213 8.73 -11.47 -17.31
CA SER A 213 7.59 -10.56 -17.37
C SER A 213 6.77 -10.63 -18.67
N SER A 214 7.39 -10.99 -19.81
CA SER A 214 6.71 -11.18 -21.10
C SER A 214 6.20 -12.61 -21.36
N PHE A 215 6.50 -13.57 -20.48
CA PHE A 215 6.20 -14.98 -20.71
C PHE A 215 4.70 -15.26 -20.72
N ASN A 216 4.22 -15.89 -21.78
CA ASN A 216 2.85 -16.36 -21.91
C ASN A 216 2.76 -17.50 -22.96
N GLN A 217 3.74 -18.41 -23.05
CA GLN A 217 3.70 -19.53 -24.00
C GLN A 217 2.87 -20.71 -23.48
N ASP A 218 2.25 -21.48 -24.39
CA ASP A 218 1.44 -22.65 -24.02
C ASP A 218 2.26 -23.71 -23.30
N ILE A 219 1.85 -24.00 -22.06
CA ILE A 219 2.36 -25.06 -21.18
C ILE A 219 1.23 -25.94 -20.64
N GLY A 220 0.02 -25.80 -21.17
CA GLY A 220 -1.19 -26.45 -20.62
C GLY A 220 -1.19 -27.97 -20.77
N ASN A 221 -0.39 -28.52 -21.69
CA ASN A 221 -0.28 -29.97 -21.94
C ASN A 221 0.89 -30.64 -21.20
N TRP A 222 1.63 -29.90 -20.36
CA TRP A 222 2.71 -30.47 -19.58
C TRP A 222 2.21 -31.46 -18.53
N ASP A 223 2.89 -32.62 -18.43
CA ASP A 223 2.67 -33.59 -17.35
C ASP A 223 3.48 -33.18 -16.11
N VAL A 224 2.84 -32.40 -15.24
CA VAL A 224 3.41 -31.94 -13.96
C VAL A 224 3.10 -32.90 -12.79
N SER A 225 2.64 -34.12 -13.05
CA SER A 225 2.13 -35.04 -12.01
C SER A 225 3.16 -35.51 -10.97
N LYS A 226 4.46 -35.25 -11.20
CA LYS A 226 5.54 -35.54 -10.25
C LYS A 226 6.08 -34.31 -9.52
N VAL A 227 5.66 -33.12 -9.90
CA VAL A 227 6.15 -31.88 -9.29
C VAL A 227 5.65 -31.78 -7.85
N THR A 228 6.57 -31.50 -6.93
CA THR A 228 6.32 -31.30 -5.51
C THR A 228 6.50 -29.84 -5.08
N ASP A 229 7.28 -29.06 -5.83
CA ASP A 229 7.56 -27.65 -5.54
C ASP A 229 7.28 -26.77 -6.77
N MET A 230 6.38 -25.80 -6.58
CA MET A 230 6.02 -24.76 -7.56
C MET A 230 6.15 -23.35 -6.97
N SER A 231 6.89 -23.21 -5.87
CA SER A 231 7.12 -21.92 -5.20
C SER A 231 7.69 -20.89 -6.19
N ASP A 232 7.20 -19.65 -6.15
CA ASP A 232 7.61 -18.52 -6.98
C ASP A 232 7.57 -18.74 -8.52
N MET A 233 6.97 -19.84 -9.02
CA MET A 233 7.13 -20.27 -10.43
C MET A 233 6.79 -19.17 -11.44
N PHE A 234 5.74 -18.38 -11.21
CA PHE A 234 5.32 -17.26 -12.05
C PHE A 234 5.36 -15.92 -11.31
N GLN A 235 6.17 -15.80 -10.26
CA GLN A 235 6.33 -14.54 -9.55
C GLN A 235 6.79 -13.45 -10.54
N TYR A 236 6.11 -12.30 -10.55
CA TYR A 236 6.33 -11.17 -11.48
C TYR A 236 6.25 -11.50 -12.99
N ALA A 237 5.71 -12.67 -13.37
CA ALA A 237 5.39 -12.98 -14.76
C ALA A 237 4.11 -12.23 -15.20
N THR A 238 4.20 -10.90 -15.30
CA THR A 238 3.02 -10.00 -15.39
C THR A 238 2.09 -10.26 -16.58
N LYS A 239 2.59 -10.84 -17.68
CA LYS A 239 1.80 -11.21 -18.87
C LYS A 239 1.25 -12.64 -18.84
N PHE A 240 1.66 -13.46 -17.88
CA PHE A 240 1.26 -14.86 -17.82
C PHE A 240 -0.23 -15.00 -17.55
N ASN A 241 -0.93 -15.69 -18.45
CA ASN A 241 -2.35 -15.98 -18.39
C ASN A 241 -2.69 -17.22 -19.23
N GLN A 242 -1.81 -18.22 -19.28
CA GLN A 242 -2.03 -19.45 -20.06
C GLN A 242 -2.87 -20.48 -19.33
N ASP A 243 -3.73 -21.18 -20.08
CA ASP A 243 -4.62 -22.19 -19.52
C ASP A 243 -3.83 -23.42 -19.01
N ILE A 244 -3.75 -23.50 -17.68
CA ILE A 244 -3.12 -24.59 -16.92
C ILE A 244 -4.15 -25.43 -16.15
N SER A 245 -5.43 -25.34 -16.52
CA SER A 245 -6.53 -26.04 -15.84
C SER A 245 -6.41 -27.57 -15.88
N LYS A 246 -5.65 -28.12 -16.85
CA LYS A 246 -5.44 -29.56 -17.04
C LYS A 246 -4.31 -30.15 -16.20
N TRP A 247 -3.53 -29.32 -15.52
CA TRP A 247 -2.40 -29.79 -14.73
C TRP A 247 -2.83 -30.66 -13.56
N ASN A 248 -2.11 -31.77 -13.36
CA ASN A 248 -2.26 -32.61 -12.18
C ASN A 248 -1.28 -32.15 -11.09
N VAL A 249 -1.75 -31.29 -10.20
CA VAL A 249 -0.96 -30.75 -9.08
C VAL A 249 -1.08 -31.56 -7.77
N SER A 250 -1.62 -32.78 -7.84
CA SER A 250 -1.93 -33.58 -6.64
C SER A 250 -0.72 -33.97 -5.79
N ARG A 251 0.52 -33.77 -6.26
CA ARG A 251 1.75 -34.01 -5.50
C ARG A 251 2.43 -32.73 -5.01
N VAL A 252 1.95 -31.56 -5.40
CA VAL A 252 2.54 -30.29 -5.00
C VAL A 252 2.33 -30.09 -3.50
N ILE A 253 3.41 -29.72 -2.81
CA ILE A 253 3.47 -29.44 -1.38
C ILE A 253 3.61 -27.93 -1.16
N ASP A 254 4.37 -27.25 -2.03
CA ASP A 254 4.67 -25.83 -1.91
C ASP A 254 4.15 -25.03 -3.12
N MET A 255 3.30 -24.04 -2.84
CA MET A 255 2.78 -23.06 -3.81
C MET A 255 3.03 -21.62 -3.33
N GLU A 256 3.98 -21.40 -2.41
CA GLU A 256 4.37 -20.06 -1.94
C GLU A 256 4.61 -19.16 -3.16
N LYS A 257 3.97 -17.98 -3.20
CA LYS A 257 4.19 -16.94 -4.23
C LYS A 257 4.05 -17.40 -5.70
N MET A 258 3.43 -18.55 -5.98
CA MET A 258 3.37 -19.13 -7.33
C MET A 258 2.88 -18.13 -8.39
N PHE A 259 1.91 -17.27 -8.06
CA PHE A 259 1.37 -16.21 -8.93
C PHE A 259 1.55 -14.80 -8.35
N TYR A 260 2.55 -14.61 -7.47
CA TYR A 260 2.83 -13.32 -6.87
C TYR A 260 3.09 -12.27 -7.96
N ALA A 261 2.30 -11.20 -7.98
CA ALA A 261 2.34 -10.12 -8.98
C ALA A 261 2.20 -10.59 -10.44
N ALA A 262 1.66 -11.79 -10.70
CA ALA A 262 1.23 -12.24 -12.02
C ALA A 262 -0.08 -11.53 -12.41
N SER A 263 -0.01 -10.22 -12.64
CA SER A 263 -1.16 -9.32 -12.66
C SER A 263 -2.22 -9.62 -13.71
N SER A 264 -1.87 -10.30 -14.81
CA SER A 264 -2.81 -10.72 -15.86
C SER A 264 -3.44 -12.10 -15.62
N PHE A 265 -2.96 -12.89 -14.66
CA PHE A 265 -3.38 -14.27 -14.50
C PHE A 265 -4.84 -14.38 -14.03
N ASN A 266 -5.66 -15.13 -14.77
CA ASN A 266 -7.08 -15.32 -14.48
C ASN A 266 -7.64 -16.63 -15.06
N GLN A 267 -6.91 -17.74 -14.94
CA GLN A 267 -7.27 -19.02 -15.57
C GLN A 267 -8.00 -19.99 -14.62
N PRO A 268 -8.90 -20.86 -15.14
CA PRO A 268 -9.81 -21.66 -14.32
C PRO A 268 -9.13 -22.87 -13.66
N ILE A 269 -8.39 -22.61 -12.58
CA ILE A 269 -7.66 -23.60 -11.79
C ILE A 269 -8.50 -24.29 -10.69
N GLY A 270 -9.82 -24.08 -10.70
CA GLY A 270 -10.74 -24.65 -9.70
C GLY A 270 -10.77 -26.18 -9.65
N ASN A 271 -10.36 -26.85 -10.73
CA ASN A 271 -10.32 -28.32 -10.83
C ASN A 271 -9.04 -28.95 -10.26
N TRP A 272 -8.09 -28.14 -9.80
CA TRP A 272 -6.85 -28.64 -9.21
C TRP A 272 -7.09 -29.37 -7.88
N SER A 273 -6.35 -30.45 -7.68
CA SER A 273 -6.31 -31.18 -6.41
C SER A 273 -5.15 -30.66 -5.57
N VAL A 274 -5.45 -29.75 -4.64
CA VAL A 274 -4.47 -29.09 -3.76
C VAL A 274 -4.37 -29.74 -2.37
N SER A 275 -4.88 -30.96 -2.20
CA SER A 275 -5.01 -31.59 -0.87
C SER A 275 -3.69 -31.93 -0.19
N ASN A 276 -2.56 -31.89 -0.90
CA ASN A 276 -1.23 -32.12 -0.35
C ASN A 276 -0.43 -30.84 -0.11
N VAL A 277 -0.98 -29.68 -0.49
CA VAL A 277 -0.32 -28.39 -0.33
C VAL A 277 -0.31 -28.01 1.16
N ILE A 278 0.86 -27.56 1.62
CA ILE A 278 1.12 -27.14 2.99
C ILE A 278 1.29 -25.62 3.06
N ASP A 279 1.96 -25.02 2.07
CA ASP A 279 2.24 -23.58 2.00
C ASP A 279 1.55 -22.92 0.78
N MET A 280 0.74 -21.90 1.03
CA MET A 280 0.09 -21.02 0.05
C MET A 280 0.35 -19.53 0.35
N ASN A 281 1.39 -19.21 1.14
CA ASN A 281 1.76 -17.84 1.46
C ASN A 281 1.91 -17.02 0.19
N TYR A 282 1.24 -15.88 0.15
CA TYR A 282 1.30 -14.90 -0.93
C TYR A 282 1.00 -15.43 -2.34
N MET A 283 0.35 -16.60 -2.48
CA MET A 283 0.19 -17.30 -3.76
C MET A 283 -0.42 -16.41 -4.87
N PHE A 284 -1.42 -15.59 -4.53
CA PHE A 284 -2.09 -14.65 -5.45
C PHE A 284 -1.85 -13.18 -5.08
N THR A 285 -0.84 -12.87 -4.26
CA THR A 285 -0.58 -11.48 -3.90
C THR A 285 -0.32 -10.65 -5.15
N GLY A 286 -1.05 -9.56 -5.38
CA GLY A 286 -0.88 -8.71 -6.57
C GLY A 286 -1.33 -9.34 -7.89
N ALA A 287 -1.93 -10.53 -7.89
CA ALA A 287 -2.60 -11.12 -9.06
C ALA A 287 -3.92 -10.38 -9.35
N SER A 288 -3.82 -9.11 -9.73
CA SER A 288 -4.91 -8.13 -9.73
C SER A 288 -6.13 -8.51 -10.57
N SER A 289 -5.94 -9.34 -11.61
CA SER A 289 -7.01 -9.81 -12.52
C SER A 289 -7.64 -11.14 -12.08
N PHE A 290 -7.06 -11.84 -11.10
CA PHE A 290 -7.49 -13.18 -10.70
C PHE A 290 -8.86 -13.14 -10.01
N ASN A 291 -9.83 -13.88 -10.57
CA ASN A 291 -11.19 -13.96 -10.04
C ASN A 291 -11.87 -15.30 -10.39
N GLN A 292 -11.17 -16.41 -10.20
CA GLN A 292 -11.64 -17.75 -10.62
C GLN A 292 -12.17 -18.59 -9.46
N LEU A 293 -13.13 -19.46 -9.77
CA LEU A 293 -13.81 -20.32 -8.80
C LEU A 293 -12.85 -21.37 -8.22
N ILE A 294 -12.39 -21.14 -6.99
CA ILE A 294 -11.49 -22.05 -6.24
C ILE A 294 -12.13 -22.61 -4.96
N GLY A 295 -13.42 -22.36 -4.74
CA GLY A 295 -14.15 -22.81 -3.55
C GLY A 295 -14.20 -24.32 -3.32
N ASN A 296 -13.93 -25.12 -4.37
CA ASN A 296 -13.90 -26.59 -4.30
C ASN A 296 -12.55 -27.16 -3.86
N TRP A 297 -11.54 -26.33 -3.65
CA TRP A 297 -10.23 -26.78 -3.18
C TRP A 297 -10.30 -27.36 -1.76
N SER A 298 -9.58 -28.46 -1.56
CA SER A 298 -9.39 -29.06 -0.25
C SER A 298 -8.12 -28.51 0.38
N VAL A 299 -8.25 -27.48 1.22
CA VAL A 299 -7.12 -26.79 1.87
C VAL A 299 -6.85 -27.29 3.31
N SER A 300 -7.37 -28.46 3.69
CA SER A 300 -7.30 -28.93 5.08
C SER A 300 -5.89 -29.24 5.58
N ASN A 301 -4.90 -29.38 4.69
CA ASN A 301 -3.50 -29.59 5.06
C ASN A 301 -2.66 -28.31 5.03
N VAL A 302 -3.24 -27.19 4.58
CA VAL A 302 -2.55 -25.90 4.53
C VAL A 302 -2.35 -25.38 5.95
N ILE A 303 -1.12 -25.00 6.27
CA ILE A 303 -0.75 -24.41 7.56
C ILE A 303 -0.43 -22.93 7.44
N ALA A 304 -0.02 -22.47 6.24
CA ALA A 304 0.38 -21.10 5.97
C ALA A 304 -0.31 -20.55 4.72
N MET A 305 -1.04 -19.43 4.87
CA MET A 305 -1.73 -18.73 3.79
C MET A 305 -1.75 -17.20 4.02
N SER A 306 -0.72 -16.71 4.72
CA SER A 306 -0.56 -15.28 4.97
C SER A 306 -0.48 -14.53 3.64
N GLY A 307 -1.16 -13.38 3.55
CA GLY A 307 -1.16 -12.53 2.36
C GLY A 307 -1.70 -13.17 1.07
N MET A 308 -2.32 -14.36 1.10
CA MET A 308 -2.65 -15.15 -0.10
C MET A 308 -3.36 -14.34 -1.20
N PHE A 309 -4.30 -13.46 -0.84
CA PHE A 309 -5.04 -12.60 -1.76
C PHE A 309 -4.73 -11.11 -1.60
N SER A 310 -3.60 -10.77 -0.95
CA SER A 310 -3.23 -9.37 -0.77
C SER A 310 -3.07 -8.67 -2.14
N HIS A 311 -3.63 -7.47 -2.34
CA HIS A 311 -3.67 -6.77 -3.63
C HIS A 311 -4.30 -7.54 -4.80
N ALA A 312 -5.00 -8.66 -4.58
CA ALA A 312 -5.81 -9.35 -5.58
C ALA A 312 -7.14 -8.59 -5.79
N SER A 313 -7.05 -7.38 -6.35
CA SER A 313 -8.12 -6.38 -6.34
C SER A 313 -9.44 -6.83 -6.98
N SER A 314 -9.41 -7.78 -7.92
CA SER A 314 -10.60 -8.32 -8.59
C SER A 314 -11.20 -9.55 -7.91
N PHE A 315 -10.50 -10.18 -6.95
CA PHE A 315 -10.91 -11.46 -6.39
C PHE A 315 -12.17 -11.31 -5.53
N ASN A 316 -13.22 -12.06 -5.88
CA ASN A 316 -14.49 -12.07 -5.16
C ASN A 316 -15.23 -13.41 -5.33
N GLN A 317 -14.55 -14.54 -5.13
CA GLN A 317 -15.09 -15.89 -5.33
C GLN A 317 -15.38 -16.62 -4.02
N PRO A 318 -16.43 -17.46 -3.97
CA PRO A 318 -16.85 -18.12 -2.73
C PRO A 318 -15.81 -19.13 -2.26
N ILE A 319 -15.25 -18.86 -1.08
CA ILE A 319 -14.25 -19.71 -0.38
C ILE A 319 -14.69 -20.09 1.05
N GLY A 320 -15.94 -19.79 1.42
CA GLY A 320 -16.48 -20.08 2.75
C GLY A 320 -16.53 -21.55 3.14
N ASN A 321 -16.42 -22.47 2.17
CA ASN A 321 -16.40 -23.92 2.41
C ASN A 321 -15.01 -24.49 2.72
N TRP A 322 -13.97 -23.66 2.69
CA TRP A 322 -12.61 -24.10 3.00
C TRP A 322 -12.47 -24.50 4.47
N ASN A 323 -11.79 -25.63 4.71
CA ASN A 323 -11.40 -26.04 6.04
C ASN A 323 -10.03 -25.43 6.39
N VAL A 324 -10.04 -24.29 7.08
CA VAL A 324 -8.84 -23.55 7.50
C VAL A 324 -8.40 -23.88 8.94
N SER A 325 -8.91 -24.97 9.54
CA SER A 325 -8.68 -25.27 10.96
C SER A 325 -7.20 -25.54 11.33
N ASN A 326 -6.34 -25.86 10.35
CA ASN A 326 -4.91 -26.07 10.57
C ASN A 326 -4.05 -24.82 10.35
N VAL A 327 -4.64 -23.71 9.91
CA VAL A 327 -3.94 -22.47 9.61
C VAL A 327 -3.65 -21.72 10.91
N ALA A 328 -2.39 -21.33 11.12
CA ALA A 328 -1.97 -20.58 12.29
C ALA A 328 -1.84 -19.07 12.03
N ASP A 329 -1.65 -18.68 10.77
CA ASP A 329 -1.41 -17.31 10.32
C ASP A 329 -2.21 -17.01 9.06
N ILE A 330 -3.09 -16.01 9.16
CA ILE A 330 -3.88 -15.44 8.06
C ILE A 330 -3.63 -13.93 7.94
N SER A 331 -2.55 -13.42 8.53
CA SER A 331 -2.18 -12.01 8.47
C SER A 331 -2.15 -11.52 7.02
N GLY A 332 -2.74 -10.34 6.80
CA GLY A 332 -2.80 -9.71 5.47
C GLY A 332 -3.57 -10.48 4.39
N MET A 333 -4.29 -11.57 4.70
CA MET A 333 -4.86 -12.50 3.69
C MET A 333 -5.67 -11.80 2.59
N PHE A 334 -6.45 -10.76 2.92
CA PHE A 334 -7.25 -9.97 1.98
C PHE A 334 -6.85 -8.49 1.93
N SER A 335 -5.65 -8.14 2.42
CA SER A 335 -5.15 -6.77 2.42
C SER A 335 -5.17 -6.19 1.00
N HIS A 336 -5.83 -5.06 0.77
CA HIS A 336 -6.06 -4.42 -0.54
C HIS A 336 -6.83 -5.27 -1.58
N ALA A 337 -7.50 -6.36 -1.19
CA ALA A 337 -8.42 -7.11 -2.05
C ALA A 337 -9.76 -6.36 -2.19
N SER A 338 -9.74 -5.20 -2.83
CA SER A 338 -10.82 -4.19 -2.79
C SER A 338 -12.23 -4.69 -3.16
N SER A 339 -12.34 -5.73 -3.99
CA SER A 339 -13.63 -6.30 -4.43
C SER A 339 -14.14 -7.46 -3.56
N PHE A 340 -13.33 -7.97 -2.64
CA PHE A 340 -13.67 -9.17 -1.88
C PHE A 340 -14.83 -8.91 -0.91
N ASN A 341 -15.91 -9.68 -1.04
CA ASN A 341 -17.10 -9.58 -0.18
C ASN A 341 -17.85 -10.93 -0.10
N GLN A 342 -17.12 -12.03 0.15
CA GLN A 342 -17.68 -13.39 0.19
C GLN A 342 -17.83 -13.90 1.62
N PRO A 343 -18.86 -14.73 1.90
CA PRO A 343 -19.12 -15.22 3.24
C PRO A 343 -18.01 -16.20 3.67
N ILE A 344 -17.32 -15.84 4.76
CA ILE A 344 -16.26 -16.64 5.39
C ILE A 344 -16.47 -16.83 6.90
N GLY A 345 -17.66 -16.47 7.41
CA GLY A 345 -18.00 -16.61 8.83
C GLY A 345 -17.96 -18.04 9.36
N ASN A 346 -18.05 -19.05 8.49
CA ASN A 346 -17.99 -20.47 8.86
C ASN A 346 -16.55 -21.01 9.02
N TRP A 347 -15.53 -20.20 8.78
CA TRP A 347 -14.15 -20.61 8.95
C TRP A 347 -13.82 -20.87 10.41
N ASN A 348 -13.16 -22.00 10.69
CA ASN A 348 -12.61 -22.29 12.00
C ASN A 348 -11.22 -21.63 12.14
N VAL A 349 -11.18 -20.45 12.76
CA VAL A 349 -9.96 -19.67 13.01
C VAL A 349 -9.41 -19.83 14.43
N SER A 350 -9.86 -20.82 15.19
CA SER A 350 -9.48 -21.02 16.61
C SER A 350 -7.98 -21.29 16.83
N ASN A 351 -7.21 -21.59 15.79
CA ASN A 351 -5.76 -21.77 15.86
C ASN A 351 -4.95 -20.52 15.49
N VAL A 352 -5.60 -19.47 15.00
CA VAL A 352 -4.96 -18.23 14.55
C VAL A 352 -4.46 -17.42 15.76
N LEU A 353 -3.21 -16.95 15.68
CA LEU A 353 -2.61 -16.08 16.69
C LEU A 353 -2.50 -14.62 16.23
N ASP A 354 -2.34 -14.41 14.92
CA ASP A 354 -2.14 -13.11 14.28
C ASP A 354 -3.27 -12.85 13.28
N MET A 355 -4.05 -11.80 13.53
CA MET A 355 -5.11 -11.30 12.66
C MET A 355 -4.80 -9.91 12.11
N SER A 356 -3.54 -9.49 12.19
CA SER A 356 -3.09 -8.21 11.68
C SER A 356 -3.38 -8.10 10.17
N HIS A 357 -3.88 -6.94 9.77
CA HIS A 357 -4.03 -6.55 8.37
C HIS A 357 -4.98 -7.42 7.51
N ILE A 358 -5.74 -8.38 8.07
CA ILE A 358 -6.56 -9.33 7.28
C ILE A 358 -7.42 -8.60 6.25
N PHE A 359 -8.13 -7.53 6.67
CA PHE A 359 -9.01 -6.73 5.82
C PHE A 359 -8.50 -5.29 5.61
N LEU A 360 -7.19 -5.06 5.72
CA LEU A 360 -6.57 -3.76 5.44
C LEU A 360 -6.98 -3.30 4.04
N ALA A 361 -7.64 -2.15 3.91
CA ALA A 361 -8.15 -1.55 2.68
C ALA A 361 -9.02 -2.50 1.81
N THR A 362 -9.70 -3.47 2.42
CA THR A 362 -10.67 -4.36 1.74
C THR A 362 -12.03 -3.65 1.65
N CYS A 363 -12.09 -2.59 0.84
CA CYS A 363 -13.16 -1.59 0.89
C CYS A 363 -14.59 -2.15 0.77
N SER A 364 -14.81 -3.25 0.05
CA SER A 364 -16.14 -3.84 -0.19
C SER A 364 -16.58 -4.86 0.86
N PHE A 365 -15.68 -5.31 1.74
CA PHE A 365 -15.97 -6.41 2.65
C PHE A 365 -16.99 -6.01 3.71
N ASN A 366 -18.12 -6.74 3.76
CA ASN A 366 -19.18 -6.52 4.75
C ASN A 366 -19.96 -7.83 5.01
N GLN A 367 -19.23 -8.91 5.32
CA GLN A 367 -19.82 -10.24 5.58
C GLN A 367 -19.72 -10.63 7.06
N PRO A 368 -20.71 -11.36 7.60
CA PRO A 368 -20.71 -11.75 9.00
C PRO A 368 -19.53 -12.68 9.31
N ILE A 369 -18.82 -12.34 10.38
CA ILE A 369 -17.68 -13.07 10.95
C ILE A 369 -17.81 -13.20 12.48
N ASN A 370 -19.02 -12.99 13.01
CA ASN A 370 -19.31 -13.05 14.43
C ASN A 370 -19.07 -14.45 15.03
N GLU A 371 -19.13 -15.51 14.22
CA GLU A 371 -18.92 -16.90 14.67
C GLU A 371 -17.43 -17.29 14.78
N TRP A 372 -16.50 -16.41 14.43
CA TRP A 372 -15.07 -16.67 14.57
C TRP A 372 -14.67 -16.78 16.05
N ASP A 373 -14.00 -17.88 16.40
CA ASP A 373 -13.33 -18.03 17.70
C ASP A 373 -11.96 -17.33 17.66
N VAL A 374 -11.94 -16.09 18.14
CA VAL A 374 -10.72 -15.26 18.24
C VAL A 374 -10.04 -15.34 19.61
N SER A 375 -10.43 -16.29 20.48
CA SER A 375 -9.98 -16.36 21.88
C SER A 375 -8.48 -16.58 22.07
N ARG A 376 -7.76 -16.93 21.00
CA ARG A 376 -6.31 -17.14 20.99
C ARG A 376 -5.51 -16.02 20.33
N VAL A 377 -6.19 -15.08 19.68
CA VAL A 377 -5.55 -13.98 18.94
C VAL A 377 -4.83 -13.05 19.91
N ILE A 378 -3.63 -12.63 19.52
CA ILE A 378 -2.75 -11.72 20.26
C ILE A 378 -2.68 -10.36 19.56
N ASP A 379 -2.72 -10.35 18.23
CA ASP A 379 -2.52 -9.17 17.40
C ASP A 379 -3.73 -8.94 16.47
N MET A 380 -4.29 -7.73 16.52
CA MET A 380 -5.36 -7.24 15.65
C MET A 380 -5.01 -5.90 14.98
N GLU A 381 -3.71 -5.56 14.89
CA GLU A 381 -3.22 -4.34 14.23
C GLU A 381 -3.83 -4.20 12.83
N MET A 382 -4.38 -3.02 12.52
CA MET A 382 -4.93 -2.67 11.21
C MET A 382 -5.94 -3.66 10.60
N MET A 383 -6.57 -4.54 11.39
CA MET A 383 -7.41 -5.63 10.88
C MET A 383 -8.52 -5.15 9.92
N PHE A 384 -9.14 -3.99 10.21
CA PHE A 384 -10.16 -3.34 9.38
C PHE A 384 -9.76 -1.93 8.95
N PHE A 385 -8.47 -1.59 8.95
CA PHE A 385 -8.00 -0.28 8.47
C PHE A 385 -8.52 -0.07 7.05
N GLY A 386 -9.20 1.03 6.75
CA GLY A 386 -9.72 1.34 5.41
C GLY A 386 -10.80 0.39 4.90
N ALA A 387 -11.33 -0.52 5.72
CA ALA A 387 -12.46 -1.40 5.38
C ALA A 387 -13.78 -0.59 5.39
N SER A 388 -13.89 0.38 4.48
CA SER A 388 -14.89 1.45 4.51
C SER A 388 -16.36 0.98 4.53
N SER A 389 -16.67 -0.22 4.01
CA SER A 389 -18.03 -0.78 4.02
C SER A 389 -18.34 -1.68 5.23
N PHE A 390 -17.34 -2.07 6.02
CA PHE A 390 -17.50 -3.08 7.06
C PHE A 390 -18.36 -2.55 8.21
N ASN A 391 -19.46 -3.23 8.51
CA ASN A 391 -20.36 -2.88 9.61
C ASN A 391 -21.10 -4.11 10.16
N GLN A 392 -20.38 -5.22 10.37
CA GLN A 392 -20.95 -6.50 10.85
C GLN A 392 -20.72 -6.69 12.35
N PRO A 393 -21.66 -7.34 13.06
CA PRO A 393 -21.55 -7.51 14.50
C PRO A 393 -20.32 -8.38 14.83
N ILE A 394 -19.51 -7.91 15.77
CA ILE A 394 -18.31 -8.61 16.29
C ILE A 394 -18.21 -8.48 17.82
N GLY A 395 -19.26 -7.97 18.47
CA GLY A 395 -19.28 -7.72 19.92
C GLY A 395 -19.20 -8.99 20.77
N ASN A 396 -19.45 -10.16 20.19
CA ASN A 396 -19.37 -11.46 20.87
C ASN A 396 -17.96 -12.08 20.86
N TRP A 397 -17.00 -11.45 20.21
CA TRP A 397 -15.61 -11.91 20.18
C TRP A 397 -14.94 -11.87 21.56
N ASN A 398 -14.19 -12.93 21.88
CA ASN A 398 -13.34 -12.96 23.06
C ASN A 398 -11.96 -12.40 22.74
N VAL A 399 -11.75 -11.10 22.99
CA VAL A 399 -10.49 -10.39 22.74
C VAL A 399 -9.55 -10.31 23.97
N SER A 400 -9.83 -11.07 25.03
CA SER A 400 -9.11 -10.99 26.33
C SER A 400 -7.60 -11.28 26.28
N ARG A 401 -7.09 -11.79 25.16
CA ARG A 401 -5.65 -12.06 24.94
C ARG A 401 -4.96 -11.04 24.05
N VAL A 402 -5.71 -10.16 23.39
CA VAL A 402 -5.17 -9.19 22.44
C VAL A 402 -4.35 -8.14 23.20
N THR A 403 -3.17 -7.83 22.66
CA THR A 403 -2.26 -6.80 23.21
C THR A 403 -2.14 -5.59 22.30
N ASP A 404 -2.41 -5.74 21.01
CA ASP A 404 -2.33 -4.68 20.01
C ASP A 404 -3.65 -4.55 19.24
N MET A 405 -4.26 -3.36 19.29
CA MET A 405 -5.43 -2.97 18.50
C MET A 405 -5.16 -1.68 17.71
N SER A 406 -3.89 -1.34 17.50
CA SER A 406 -3.49 -0.12 16.80
C SER A 406 -4.11 -0.11 15.40
N SER A 407 -4.70 1.03 15.05
CA SER A 407 -5.33 1.29 13.77
C SER A 407 -6.43 0.31 13.34
N MET A 408 -6.97 -0.52 14.25
CA MET A 408 -7.89 -1.62 13.90
C MET A 408 -9.08 -1.17 13.05
N PHE A 409 -9.68 -0.01 13.34
CA PHE A 409 -10.81 0.58 12.60
C PHE A 409 -10.46 1.94 11.97
N ASN A 410 -9.18 2.24 11.75
CA ASN A 410 -8.79 3.49 11.11
C ASN A 410 -9.40 3.55 9.70
N ASP A 411 -10.04 4.65 9.29
CA ASP A 411 -10.76 4.78 8.01
C ASP A 411 -11.90 3.76 7.77
N ALA A 412 -12.32 2.99 8.79
CA ALA A 412 -13.50 2.11 8.72
C ALA A 412 -14.81 2.91 8.85
N SER A 413 -15.04 3.80 7.87
CA SER A 413 -16.03 4.89 7.96
C SER A 413 -17.48 4.47 8.22
N SER A 414 -17.90 3.25 7.83
CA SER A 414 -19.23 2.71 8.09
C SER A 414 -19.38 1.96 9.43
N PHE A 415 -18.28 1.63 10.10
CA PHE A 415 -18.31 0.75 11.28
C PHE A 415 -19.00 1.43 12.46
N ASN A 416 -20.06 0.80 12.98
CA ASN A 416 -20.81 1.31 14.14
C ASN A 416 -21.47 0.18 14.94
N GLN A 417 -20.78 -0.94 15.16
CA GLN A 417 -21.30 -2.12 15.85
C GLN A 417 -20.91 -2.16 17.33
N PRO A 418 -21.77 -2.69 18.22
CA PRO A 418 -21.50 -2.70 19.65
C PRO A 418 -20.31 -3.61 19.98
N ILE A 419 -19.31 -3.03 20.63
CA ILE A 419 -18.07 -3.70 21.09
C ILE A 419 -17.74 -3.39 22.56
N GLY A 420 -18.70 -2.81 23.30
CA GLY A 420 -18.51 -2.39 24.68
C GLY A 420 -18.27 -3.54 25.68
N GLU A 421 -18.63 -4.77 25.31
CA GLU A 421 -18.46 -5.98 26.14
C GLU A 421 -17.09 -6.66 25.96
N TRP A 422 -16.22 -6.10 25.12
CA TRP A 422 -14.86 -6.61 24.94
C TRP A 422 -13.99 -6.44 26.19
N ASP A 423 -13.31 -7.51 26.60
CA ASP A 423 -12.25 -7.47 27.61
C ASP A 423 -10.95 -6.98 26.98
N VAL A 424 -10.67 -5.68 27.10
CA VAL A 424 -9.45 -5.04 26.61
C VAL A 424 -8.35 -4.88 27.68
N SER A 425 -8.48 -5.56 28.83
CA SER A 425 -7.58 -5.41 30.00
C SER A 425 -6.12 -5.81 29.75
N ARG A 426 -5.81 -6.39 28.58
CA ARG A 426 -4.45 -6.73 28.13
C ARG A 426 -3.91 -5.84 27.02
N VAL A 427 -4.72 -4.97 26.44
CA VAL A 427 -4.32 -4.10 25.34
C VAL A 427 -3.30 -3.07 25.84
N ILE A 428 -2.24 -2.89 25.08
CA ILE A 428 -1.13 -1.97 25.34
C ILE A 428 -1.17 -0.80 24.35
N ASP A 429 -1.52 -1.07 23.09
CA ASP A 429 -1.56 -0.09 22.00
C ASP A 429 -2.97 0.05 21.41
N MET A 430 -3.48 1.29 21.38
CA MET A 430 -4.74 1.71 20.75
C MET A 430 -4.54 2.92 19.83
N GLU A 431 -3.30 3.19 19.38
CA GLU A 431 -2.99 4.28 18.46
C GLU A 431 -3.89 4.20 17.21
N MET A 432 -4.50 5.31 16.83
CA MET A 432 -5.36 5.42 15.63
C MET A 432 -6.55 4.44 15.57
N MET A 433 -6.91 3.74 16.65
CA MET A 433 -7.90 2.65 16.60
C MET A 433 -9.22 3.04 15.91
N PHE A 434 -9.72 4.26 16.11
CA PHE A 434 -10.93 4.81 15.48
C PHE A 434 -10.66 6.10 14.68
N SER A 435 -9.41 6.33 14.25
CA SER A 435 -9.10 7.48 13.38
C SER A 435 -9.95 7.39 12.10
N HIS A 436 -10.62 8.47 11.70
CA HIS A 436 -11.55 8.54 10.56
C HIS A 436 -12.70 7.53 10.55
N ALA A 437 -13.00 6.86 11.67
CA ALA A 437 -14.18 6.01 11.84
C ALA A 437 -15.43 6.89 12.02
N SER A 438 -15.82 7.61 10.97
CA SER A 438 -16.74 8.74 11.03
C SER A 438 -18.15 8.41 11.52
N SER A 439 -18.61 7.17 11.36
CA SER A 439 -19.91 6.68 11.86
C SER A 439 -19.87 6.10 13.27
N PHE A 440 -18.69 5.80 13.83
CA PHE A 440 -18.58 5.06 15.09
C PHE A 440 -19.08 5.88 16.28
N ASN A 441 -20.06 5.36 17.00
CA ASN A 441 -20.64 6.01 18.19
C ASN A 441 -21.22 4.99 19.19
N GLN A 442 -20.52 3.88 19.42
CA GLN A 442 -20.97 2.80 20.32
C GLN A 442 -20.37 2.91 21.72
N PRO A 443 -21.12 2.53 22.78
CA PRO A 443 -20.64 2.68 24.15
C PRO A 443 -19.43 1.75 24.41
N ILE A 444 -18.32 2.36 24.84
CA ILE A 444 -17.05 1.69 25.17
C ILE A 444 -16.50 2.14 26.54
N GLY A 445 -17.33 2.82 27.34
CA GLY A 445 -16.93 3.37 28.64
C GLY A 445 -16.59 2.34 29.72
N ASN A 446 -16.95 1.07 29.51
CA ASN A 446 -16.70 -0.03 30.45
C ASN A 446 -15.35 -0.72 30.24
N TRP A 447 -14.58 -0.31 29.23
CA TRP A 447 -13.27 -0.89 28.93
C TRP A 447 -12.25 -0.62 30.04
N ASP A 448 -11.50 -1.65 30.44
CA ASP A 448 -10.32 -1.52 31.31
C ASP A 448 -9.11 -1.10 30.49
N THR A 449 -8.84 0.21 30.46
CA THR A 449 -7.71 0.80 29.73
C THR A 449 -6.43 0.88 30.57
N SER A 450 -6.39 0.33 31.79
CA SER A 450 -5.31 0.53 32.76
C SER A 450 -3.93 0.06 32.31
N LYS A 451 -3.83 -0.73 31.22
CA LYS A 451 -2.55 -1.15 30.62
C LYS A 451 -2.16 -0.40 29.35
N VAL A 452 -3.08 0.36 28.76
CA VAL A 452 -2.84 1.07 27.51
C VAL A 452 -1.81 2.16 27.75
N LYS A 453 -0.82 2.24 26.84
CA LYS A 453 0.25 3.24 26.87
C LYS A 453 0.18 4.22 25.71
N ASN A 454 -0.37 3.77 24.58
CA ASN A 454 -0.45 4.55 23.35
C ASN A 454 -1.92 4.74 22.94
N MET A 455 -2.36 5.99 22.89
CA MET A 455 -3.71 6.42 22.46
C MET A 455 -3.64 7.58 21.46
N LYS A 456 -2.48 7.79 20.82
CA LYS A 456 -2.34 8.87 19.84
C LYS A 456 -3.37 8.69 18.74
N PHE A 457 -3.94 9.80 18.28
CA PHE A 457 -4.93 9.81 17.18
C PHE A 457 -6.18 8.93 17.39
N MET A 458 -6.45 8.39 18.59
CA MET A 458 -7.45 7.33 18.81
C MET A 458 -8.82 7.62 18.18
N PHE A 459 -9.29 8.88 18.26
CA PHE A 459 -10.57 9.36 17.70
C PHE A 459 -10.38 10.52 16.72
N ARG A 460 -9.20 10.63 16.09
CA ARG A 460 -8.96 11.67 15.09
C ARG A 460 -10.02 11.58 13.98
N GLU A 461 -10.76 12.65 13.73
CA GLU A 461 -11.81 12.78 12.71
C GLU A 461 -12.94 11.73 12.86
N ALA A 462 -13.10 11.12 14.04
CA ALA A 462 -14.25 10.29 14.40
C ALA A 462 -15.48 11.16 14.66
N SER A 463 -16.00 11.79 13.61
CA SER A 463 -16.93 12.94 13.70
C SER A 463 -18.22 12.66 14.47
N SER A 464 -18.71 11.41 14.50
CA SER A 464 -19.95 11.04 15.21
C SER A 464 -19.73 10.60 16.66
N PHE A 465 -18.50 10.35 17.08
CA PHE A 465 -18.22 9.75 18.38
C PHE A 465 -18.56 10.71 19.52
N ASN A 466 -19.44 10.28 20.42
CA ASN A 466 -19.87 11.08 21.58
C ASN A 466 -20.32 10.18 22.75
N GLN A 467 -19.53 9.14 23.07
CA GLN A 467 -19.87 8.17 24.13
C GLN A 467 -19.06 8.40 25.41
N PRO A 468 -19.65 8.13 26.59
CA PRO A 468 -19.00 8.41 27.87
C PRO A 468 -17.77 7.50 28.06
N ILE A 469 -16.61 8.13 28.23
CA ILE A 469 -15.30 7.47 28.46
C ILE A 469 -14.57 8.04 29.68
N GLY A 470 -15.26 8.80 30.53
CA GLY A 470 -14.68 9.42 31.72
C GLY A 470 -14.14 8.42 32.75
N ASN A 471 -14.57 7.16 32.70
CA ASN A 471 -14.12 6.09 33.60
C ASN A 471 -12.82 5.40 33.16
N TRP A 472 -12.27 5.76 32.00
CA TRP A 472 -11.01 5.17 31.52
C TRP A 472 -9.83 5.55 32.40
N ASP A 473 -8.98 4.58 32.69
CA ASP A 473 -7.67 4.80 33.30
C ASP A 473 -6.65 5.15 32.21
N VAL A 474 -6.26 6.42 32.15
CA VAL A 474 -5.26 6.96 31.21
C VAL A 474 -3.91 7.25 31.90
N SER A 475 -3.72 6.79 33.15
CA SER A 475 -2.54 7.16 33.98
C SER A 475 -1.19 6.70 33.42
N LYS A 476 -1.18 5.73 32.49
CA LYS A 476 0.01 5.24 31.80
C LYS A 476 0.25 5.88 30.43
N VAL A 477 -0.67 6.70 29.94
CA VAL A 477 -0.54 7.40 28.67
C VAL A 477 0.37 8.61 28.85
N THR A 478 1.40 8.72 28.03
CA THR A 478 2.35 9.85 28.07
C THR A 478 2.17 10.83 26.92
N ASP A 479 1.41 10.45 25.90
CA ASP A 479 1.25 11.20 24.64
C ASP A 479 -0.21 11.11 24.17
N MET A 480 -0.88 12.27 24.09
CA MET A 480 -2.27 12.42 23.65
C MET A 480 -2.38 13.18 22.32
N PHE A 481 -1.29 13.19 21.53
CA PHE A 481 -1.22 13.85 20.23
C PHE A 481 -2.42 13.48 19.35
N TYR A 482 -3.14 14.49 18.87
CA TYR A 482 -4.29 14.35 17.95
C TYR A 482 -5.48 13.51 18.44
N MET A 483 -5.55 13.10 19.72
CA MET A 483 -6.50 12.08 20.18
C MET A 483 -7.97 12.33 19.78
N PHE A 484 -8.44 13.57 19.84
CA PHE A 484 -9.81 13.99 19.46
C PHE A 484 -9.82 15.05 18.34
N LYS A 485 -8.74 15.21 17.58
CA LYS A 485 -8.72 16.21 16.50
C LYS A 485 -9.85 15.93 15.53
N GLY A 486 -10.77 16.87 15.30
CA GLY A 486 -11.87 16.72 14.36
C GLY A 486 -13.00 15.80 14.83
N ALA A 487 -12.97 15.31 16.08
CA ALA A 487 -14.09 14.61 16.70
C ALA A 487 -15.22 15.61 17.03
N SER A 488 -15.88 16.11 15.99
CA SER A 488 -16.73 17.31 16.03
C SER A 488 -17.95 17.18 16.95
N SER A 489 -18.45 15.97 17.18
CA SER A 489 -19.58 15.69 18.10
C SER A 489 -19.17 15.41 19.54
N PHE A 490 -17.88 15.17 19.83
CA PHE A 490 -17.44 14.72 21.14
C PHE A 490 -17.61 15.82 22.21
N ASN A 491 -18.38 15.52 23.25
CA ASN A 491 -18.62 16.44 24.37
C ASN A 491 -18.94 15.68 25.67
N GLN A 492 -18.17 14.63 25.99
CA GLN A 492 -18.39 13.78 27.17
C GLN A 492 -17.42 14.11 28.30
N PRO A 493 -17.84 13.99 29.57
CA PRO A 493 -17.02 14.37 30.70
C PRO A 493 -15.78 13.47 30.81
N ILE A 494 -14.61 14.11 30.85
CA ILE A 494 -13.28 13.49 30.99
C ILE A 494 -12.43 14.18 32.08
N GLY A 495 -13.05 15.05 32.89
CA GLY A 495 -12.36 15.81 33.93
C GLY A 495 -11.69 14.96 35.02
N GLU A 496 -12.16 13.72 35.20
CA GLU A 496 -11.64 12.76 36.20
C GLU A 496 -10.41 11.97 35.69
N TRP A 497 -9.98 12.18 34.45
CA TRP A 497 -8.80 11.51 33.91
C TRP A 497 -7.51 11.95 34.64
N ASN A 498 -6.71 10.96 35.05
CA ASN A 498 -5.37 11.20 35.55
C ASN A 498 -4.38 11.42 34.40
N VAL A 499 -4.18 12.68 34.02
CA VAL A 499 -3.27 13.10 32.94
C VAL A 499 -1.87 13.52 33.43
N SER A 500 -1.54 13.28 34.71
CA SER A 500 -0.27 13.71 35.31
C SER A 500 0.98 13.14 34.64
N GLY A 501 0.86 12.01 33.92
CA GLY A 501 1.95 11.40 33.14
C GLY A 501 2.16 11.97 31.74
N VAL A 502 1.22 12.79 31.24
CA VAL A 502 1.20 13.26 29.85
C VAL A 502 2.26 14.35 29.62
N ARG A 503 2.97 14.25 28.50
CA ARG A 503 4.00 15.20 28.07
C ARG A 503 3.60 16.00 26.82
N ASP A 504 2.79 15.41 25.95
CA ASP A 504 2.34 15.99 24.68
C ASP A 504 0.81 15.97 24.59
N MET A 505 0.20 17.16 24.46
CA MET A 505 -1.24 17.36 24.22
C MET A 505 -1.51 18.10 22.91
N SER A 506 -0.52 18.13 22.00
CA SER A 506 -0.61 18.91 20.78
C SER A 506 -1.76 18.39 19.91
N TRP A 507 -2.55 19.33 19.40
CA TRP A 507 -3.71 19.09 18.53
C TRP A 507 -4.84 18.23 19.14
N MET A 508 -4.80 17.91 20.44
CA MET A 508 -5.71 16.94 21.07
C MET A 508 -7.18 17.20 20.78
N PHE A 509 -7.66 18.44 20.88
CA PHE A 509 -9.04 18.86 20.62
C PHE A 509 -9.16 19.81 19.42
N ASN A 510 -8.15 19.85 18.55
CA ASN A 510 -8.21 20.71 17.38
C ASN A 510 -9.45 20.38 16.53
N SER A 511 -10.28 21.38 16.21
CA SER A 511 -11.54 21.19 15.46
C SER A 511 -12.57 20.27 16.12
N ALA A 512 -12.43 19.94 17.42
CA ALA A 512 -13.47 19.26 18.20
C ALA A 512 -14.58 20.25 18.57
N SER A 513 -15.37 20.65 17.57
CA SER A 513 -16.24 21.84 17.61
C SER A 513 -17.23 21.89 18.77
N SER A 514 -17.70 20.74 19.25
CA SER A 514 -18.70 20.63 20.34
C SER A 514 -18.08 20.51 21.74
N PHE A 515 -16.77 20.27 21.86
CA PHE A 515 -16.16 19.95 23.14
C PHE A 515 -16.15 21.16 24.08
N ASN A 516 -16.79 21.03 25.24
CA ASN A 516 -16.85 22.07 26.27
C ASN A 516 -17.05 21.49 27.68
N GLN A 517 -16.35 20.38 27.99
CA GLN A 517 -16.44 19.73 29.31
C GLN A 517 -15.36 20.24 30.25
N ASP A 518 -15.68 20.29 31.55
CA ASP A 518 -14.74 20.75 32.58
C ASP A 518 -13.54 19.81 32.68
N ILE A 519 -12.36 20.40 32.51
CA ILE A 519 -11.03 19.79 32.60
C ILE A 519 -10.09 20.65 33.46
N GLY A 520 -10.64 21.59 34.25
CA GLY A 520 -9.86 22.50 35.08
C GLY A 520 -9.04 21.79 36.16
N ASN A 521 -9.47 20.59 36.58
CA ASN A 521 -8.82 19.79 37.60
C ASN A 521 -7.66 18.90 37.09
N TRP A 522 -7.38 18.91 35.78
CA TRP A 522 -6.28 18.13 35.22
C TRP A 522 -4.92 18.60 35.73
N ASP A 523 -4.09 17.66 36.20
CA ASP A 523 -2.68 17.90 36.48
C ASP A 523 -1.87 17.87 35.19
N VAL A 524 -1.63 19.07 34.62
CA VAL A 524 -0.83 19.25 33.39
C VAL A 524 0.63 19.64 33.67
N SER A 525 1.10 19.51 34.92
CA SER A 525 2.44 19.98 35.35
C SER A 525 3.63 19.26 34.69
N ASN A 526 3.39 18.17 33.95
CA ASN A 526 4.38 17.46 33.16
C ASN A 526 4.27 17.70 31.65
N VAL A 527 3.25 18.43 31.19
CA VAL A 527 3.05 18.74 29.77
C VAL A 527 4.11 19.73 29.30
N THR A 528 4.69 19.44 28.15
CA THR A 528 5.74 20.25 27.51
C THR A 528 5.26 20.94 26.23
N THR A 529 4.22 20.41 25.59
CA THR A 529 3.62 21.01 24.38
C THR A 529 2.10 20.91 24.38
N MET A 530 1.47 22.02 24.01
CA MET A 530 0.02 22.20 23.84
C MET A 530 -0.28 22.88 22.49
N GLU A 531 0.60 22.70 21.50
CA GLU A 531 0.47 23.29 20.17
C GLU A 531 -0.92 22.97 19.60
N MET A 532 -1.66 24.01 19.19
CA MET A 532 -2.96 23.89 18.53
C MET A 532 -4.01 23.04 19.30
N MET A 533 -3.83 22.82 20.61
CA MET A 533 -4.63 21.88 21.40
C MET A 533 -6.13 22.10 21.25
N PHE A 534 -6.60 23.35 21.26
CA PHE A 534 -8.00 23.71 21.09
C PHE A 534 -8.29 24.47 19.78
N ALA A 535 -7.33 24.64 18.87
CA ALA A 535 -7.59 25.44 17.66
C ALA A 535 -8.86 24.98 16.92
N PHE A 536 -9.75 25.92 16.59
CA PHE A 536 -11.08 25.67 15.99
C PHE A 536 -12.12 24.87 16.83
N ALA A 537 -11.87 24.58 18.11
CA ALA A 537 -12.88 24.00 19.01
C ALA A 537 -13.92 25.05 19.46
N SER A 538 -14.85 25.40 18.56
CA SER A 538 -15.74 26.57 18.68
C SER A 538 -16.56 26.68 19.98
N SER A 539 -16.87 25.56 20.64
CA SER A 539 -17.65 25.56 21.88
C SER A 539 -16.80 25.69 23.16
N PHE A 540 -15.48 25.54 23.07
CA PHE A 540 -14.64 25.46 24.27
C PHE A 540 -14.58 26.80 25.02
N ASN A 541 -15.03 26.79 26.27
CA ASN A 541 -15.03 27.94 27.17
C ASN A 541 -15.00 27.48 28.64
N GLN A 542 -13.94 26.79 29.06
CA GLN A 542 -13.79 26.27 30.42
C GLN A 542 -12.73 27.02 31.24
N PRO A 543 -12.87 27.05 32.58
CA PRO A 543 -11.91 27.71 33.46
C PRO A 543 -10.68 26.81 33.69
N ILE A 544 -9.62 27.04 32.92
CA ILE A 544 -8.35 26.29 33.01
C ILE A 544 -7.19 27.11 33.59
N GLY A 545 -7.50 28.18 34.32
CA GLY A 545 -6.47 29.08 34.86
C GLY A 545 -5.63 28.50 35.99
N GLU A 546 -6.11 27.44 36.63
CA GLU A 546 -5.39 26.72 37.70
C GLU A 546 -4.40 25.67 37.16
N TRP A 547 -4.32 25.48 35.84
CA TRP A 547 -3.35 24.58 35.22
C TRP A 547 -1.90 25.06 35.45
N ASP A 548 -1.05 24.16 35.95
CA ASP A 548 0.39 24.39 36.02
C ASP A 548 1.04 24.18 34.65
N VAL A 549 1.21 25.27 33.90
CA VAL A 549 1.86 25.29 32.58
C VAL A 549 3.35 25.63 32.64
N SER A 550 4.00 25.55 33.81
CA SER A 550 5.39 25.96 34.02
C SER A 550 6.43 25.23 33.15
N LYS A 551 6.11 24.02 32.67
CA LYS A 551 6.99 23.22 31.80
C LYS A 551 6.68 23.32 30.31
N VAL A 552 5.61 24.02 29.92
CA VAL A 552 5.22 24.10 28.52
C VAL A 552 6.18 25.01 27.76
N THR A 553 6.82 24.46 26.73
CA THR A 553 7.75 25.17 25.84
C THR A 553 7.10 25.57 24.51
N ASN A 554 5.99 24.92 24.11
CA ASN A 554 5.26 25.23 22.88
C ASN A 554 3.74 25.34 23.14
N MET A 555 3.18 26.53 22.93
CA MET A 555 1.73 26.82 22.97
C MET A 555 1.24 27.50 21.69
N ASN A 556 1.98 27.35 20.58
CA ASN A 556 1.61 28.00 19.34
C ASN A 556 0.20 27.53 18.93
N GLY A 557 -0.69 28.49 18.70
CA GLY A 557 -2.01 28.21 18.15
C GLY A 557 -2.99 27.57 19.13
N MET A 558 -2.69 27.46 20.42
CA MET A 558 -3.53 26.74 21.40
C MET A 558 -5.03 27.08 21.27
N PHE A 559 -5.40 28.36 21.14
CA PHE A 559 -6.78 28.84 20.93
C PHE A 559 -6.98 29.54 19.58
N TYR A 560 -6.28 29.11 18.52
CA TYR A 560 -6.45 29.70 17.20
C TYR A 560 -7.93 29.62 16.74
N ASP A 561 -8.48 30.76 16.34
CA ASP A 561 -9.88 30.98 15.98
C ASP A 561 -10.93 30.58 17.05
N ILE A 562 -10.54 30.61 18.34
CA ILE A 562 -11.44 30.50 19.49
C ILE A 562 -11.63 31.87 20.17
N LYS A 563 -12.74 32.01 20.91
CA LYS A 563 -12.95 33.11 21.85
C LYS A 563 -13.40 32.58 23.21
N LEU A 564 -12.50 32.55 24.19
CA LEU A 564 -12.86 32.36 25.59
C LEU A 564 -13.68 33.56 26.07
N SER A 565 -14.58 33.30 27.02
CA SER A 565 -15.26 34.34 27.76
C SER A 565 -14.25 35.16 28.56
N THR A 566 -14.54 36.45 28.74
CA THR A 566 -13.66 37.35 29.52
C THR A 566 -13.34 36.82 30.92
N PRO A 567 -14.30 36.31 31.71
CA PRO A 567 -13.97 35.75 33.03
C PRO A 567 -12.96 34.59 32.95
N ASN A 568 -13.19 33.61 32.08
CA ASN A 568 -12.26 32.47 31.95
C ASN A 568 -10.88 32.88 31.46
N TYR A 569 -10.81 33.86 30.54
CA TYR A 569 -9.52 34.36 30.07
C TYR A 569 -8.80 35.21 31.12
N ASP A 570 -9.54 35.98 31.93
CA ASP A 570 -8.98 36.72 33.06
C ASP A 570 -8.40 35.75 34.10
N ASP A 571 -9.16 34.71 34.47
CA ASP A 571 -8.72 33.68 35.42
C ASP A 571 -7.48 32.95 34.90
N LEU A 572 -7.43 32.65 33.60
CA LEU A 572 -6.26 32.06 32.94
C LEU A 572 -5.01 32.93 33.09
N LEU A 573 -5.10 34.21 32.72
CA LEU A 573 -3.97 35.13 32.81
C LEU A 573 -3.51 35.32 34.26
N ILE A 574 -4.46 35.46 35.19
CA ILE A 574 -4.19 35.66 36.62
C ILE A 574 -3.51 34.43 37.22
N GLY A 575 -4.04 33.24 36.97
CA GLY A 575 -3.47 31.98 37.47
C GLY A 575 -2.06 31.76 36.94
N TRP A 576 -1.87 31.83 35.62
CA TRP A 576 -0.57 31.56 35.01
C TRP A 576 0.51 32.59 35.37
N SER A 577 0.14 33.85 35.63
CA SER A 577 1.10 34.87 36.08
C SER A 577 1.78 34.58 37.42
N ARG A 578 1.25 33.62 38.20
CA ARG A 578 1.79 33.19 39.50
C ARG A 578 2.79 32.02 39.38
N LEU A 579 2.90 31.42 38.20
CA LEU A 579 3.78 30.29 37.95
C LEU A 579 5.20 30.75 37.57
N ASN A 580 6.16 29.83 37.64
CA ASN A 580 7.50 30.01 37.08
C ASN A 580 7.54 29.48 35.64
N LEU A 581 7.27 30.37 34.68
CA LEU A 581 7.03 30.00 33.27
C LEU A 581 8.34 29.84 32.48
N GLN A 582 8.29 29.07 31.38
CA GLN A 582 9.39 29.00 30.41
C GLN A 582 9.56 30.34 29.68
N TYR A 583 10.80 30.69 29.32
CA TYR A 583 11.09 31.94 28.62
C TYR A 583 10.77 31.83 27.12
N GLY A 584 10.17 32.87 26.53
CA GLY A 584 10.02 32.99 25.08
C GLY A 584 8.88 32.17 24.46
N VAL A 585 7.89 31.75 25.23
CA VAL A 585 6.74 30.98 24.70
C VAL A 585 5.79 31.89 23.91
N GLU A 586 5.38 31.43 22.73
CA GLU A 586 4.32 32.05 21.93
C GLU A 586 2.96 31.43 22.31
N PHE A 587 2.04 32.26 22.80
CA PHE A 587 0.71 31.86 23.24
C PHE A 587 -0.38 32.56 22.42
N HIS A 588 -1.18 31.77 21.71
CA HIS A 588 -2.33 32.25 20.95
C HIS A 588 -3.61 32.04 21.75
N ALA A 589 -4.19 33.12 22.28
CA ALA A 589 -5.48 33.13 22.97
C ALA A 589 -6.67 33.42 22.02
N GLY A 590 -6.42 33.46 20.71
CA GLY A 590 -7.44 33.71 19.69
C GLY A 590 -8.04 35.11 19.80
N LYS A 591 -9.37 35.20 19.74
CA LYS A 591 -10.14 36.46 19.85
C LYS A 591 -10.55 36.79 21.29
N SER A 592 -9.97 36.10 22.28
CA SER A 592 -10.28 36.26 23.71
C SER A 592 -9.87 37.66 24.19
N GLN A 593 -10.70 38.30 24.99
CA GLN A 593 -10.46 39.67 25.48
C GLN A 593 -10.38 39.69 26.99
N TYR A 594 -9.38 40.38 27.54
CA TYR A 594 -9.14 40.47 28.99
C TYR A 594 -9.74 41.75 29.59
N SER A 595 -10.18 41.70 30.84
CA SER A 595 -10.63 42.88 31.57
C SER A 595 -9.47 43.64 32.22
N LYS A 596 -9.78 44.78 32.85
CA LYS A 596 -8.81 45.52 33.65
C LYS A 596 -8.21 44.69 34.79
N ALA A 597 -8.94 43.71 35.32
CA ALA A 597 -8.49 42.88 36.44
C ALA A 597 -7.30 41.98 36.07
N ALA A 598 -7.23 41.50 34.83
CA ALA A 598 -6.16 40.62 34.34
C ALA A 598 -5.04 41.36 33.58
N ALA A 599 -5.16 42.68 33.40
CA ALA A 599 -4.21 43.47 32.63
C ALA A 599 -2.78 43.42 33.22
N ASP A 600 -2.65 43.50 34.54
CA ASP A 600 -1.35 43.39 35.22
C ASP A 600 -0.76 41.98 35.11
N ALA A 601 -1.59 40.95 35.27
CA ALA A 601 -1.19 39.56 35.13
C ALA A 601 -0.64 39.24 33.73
N ARG A 602 -1.35 39.68 32.69
CA ARG A 602 -0.91 39.57 31.28
C ARG A 602 0.44 40.28 31.06
N ARG A 603 0.59 41.49 31.59
CA ARG A 603 1.84 42.26 31.48
C ARG A 603 3.01 41.56 32.18
N LEU A 604 2.79 41.01 33.38
CA LEU A 604 3.82 40.25 34.10
C LEU A 604 4.33 39.05 33.30
N ILE A 605 3.43 38.31 32.66
CA ILE A 605 3.80 37.17 31.81
C ILE A 605 4.72 37.62 30.66
N ILE A 606 4.37 38.72 29.98
CA ILE A 606 5.15 39.27 28.87
C ILE A 606 6.50 39.80 29.36
N ASP A 607 6.51 40.64 30.40
CA ASP A 607 7.69 41.38 30.82
C ASP A 607 8.73 40.49 31.52
N LEU A 608 8.30 39.50 32.32
CA LEU A 608 9.21 38.64 33.08
C LEU A 608 9.69 37.42 32.27
N TYR A 609 8.83 36.87 31.42
CA TYR A 609 9.12 35.61 30.70
C TYR A 609 9.28 35.81 29.20
N ASN A 610 9.18 37.05 28.69
CA ASN A 610 9.30 37.36 27.27
C ASN A 610 8.32 36.56 26.38
N TRP A 611 7.11 36.32 26.90
CA TRP A 611 6.06 35.65 26.15
C TRP A 611 5.51 36.56 25.05
N THR A 612 5.17 35.96 23.91
CA THR A 612 4.39 36.62 22.85
C THR A 612 2.93 36.18 22.99
N ILE A 613 2.06 37.08 23.48
CA ILE A 613 0.62 36.80 23.63
C ILE A 613 -0.16 37.43 22.47
N ILE A 614 -0.80 36.60 21.66
CA ILE A 614 -1.71 37.02 20.58
C ILE A 614 -3.16 36.79 21.03
N ASP A 615 -3.86 37.89 21.34
CA ASP A 615 -5.22 37.90 21.86
C ASP A 615 -6.08 39.03 21.27
N GLY A 616 -7.36 39.09 21.64
CA GLY A 616 -8.32 40.12 21.20
C GLY A 616 -8.14 41.48 21.90
N GLY A 617 -7.09 41.66 22.68
CA GLY A 617 -6.82 42.89 23.44
C GLY A 617 -7.77 43.12 24.62
N PRO A 618 -7.72 44.32 25.22
CA PRO A 618 -8.56 44.65 26.37
C PRO A 618 -10.05 44.73 25.95
N LYS A 619 -10.92 44.21 26.80
CA LYS A 619 -12.38 44.34 26.63
C LYS A 619 -12.79 45.80 26.80
N ILE A 620 -13.29 46.40 25.72
CA ILE A 620 -13.81 47.77 25.75
C ILE A 620 -15.20 47.75 26.40
N SER A 621 -15.31 48.24 27.63
CA SER A 621 -16.60 48.53 28.25
C SER A 621 -17.15 49.84 27.66
N ILE A 622 -18.16 49.75 26.78
CA ILE A 622 -18.95 50.92 26.41
C ILE A 622 -19.86 51.21 27.62
N PRO A 623 -19.80 52.40 28.26
CA PRO A 623 -20.63 52.68 29.42
C PRO A 623 -22.10 52.60 29.00
N SER A 624 -22.85 51.65 29.56
CA SER A 624 -24.30 51.69 29.50
C SER A 624 -24.75 52.93 30.28
N PHE A 625 -25.32 53.92 29.60
CA PHE A 625 -25.97 55.02 30.30
C PHE A 625 -27.03 54.43 31.25
N SER A 626 -26.95 54.76 32.54
CA SER A 626 -27.91 54.25 33.51
C SER A 626 -29.33 54.64 33.10
N LEU A 627 -30.31 53.78 33.38
CA LEU A 627 -31.73 54.10 33.14
C LEU A 627 -32.11 55.43 33.83
N GLU A 628 -31.46 55.76 34.95
CA GLU A 628 -31.57 57.05 35.62
C GLU A 628 -31.09 58.24 34.78
N LEU A 629 -29.98 58.11 34.02
CA LEU A 629 -29.51 59.17 33.13
C LEU A 629 -30.44 59.33 31.92
N ILE A 630 -30.97 58.22 31.39
CA ILE A 630 -31.96 58.23 30.31
C ILE A 630 -33.27 58.88 30.79
N ILE A 631 -33.74 58.54 31.99
CA ILE A 631 -34.91 59.15 32.62
C ILE A 631 -34.65 60.63 32.87
N ALA A 632 -33.48 61.03 33.40
CA ALA A 632 -33.13 62.42 33.65
C ALA A 632 -33.18 63.25 32.35
N ILE A 633 -32.59 62.74 31.26
CA ILE A 633 -32.60 63.38 29.94
C ILE A 633 -34.03 63.49 29.40
N LEU A 634 -34.86 62.43 29.54
CA LEU A 634 -36.27 62.46 29.14
C LEU A 634 -37.09 63.46 29.96
N THR A 635 -36.92 63.52 31.29
CA THR A 635 -37.60 64.51 32.14
C THR A 635 -37.20 65.94 31.80
N ILE A 636 -35.91 66.21 31.56
CA ILE A 636 -35.43 67.55 31.16
C ILE A 636 -36.02 67.94 29.80
N THR A 637 -36.05 66.99 28.84
CA THR A 637 -36.60 67.23 27.50
C THR A 637 -38.10 67.47 27.53
N ILE A 638 -38.86 66.72 28.34
CA ILE A 638 -40.30 66.92 28.57
C ILE A 638 -40.55 68.27 29.27
N PHE A 639 -39.77 68.61 30.29
CA PHE A 639 -39.89 69.90 30.99
C PHE A 639 -39.63 71.09 30.06
N LEU A 640 -38.62 71.01 29.19
CA LEU A 640 -38.32 72.03 28.18
C LEU A 640 -39.43 72.14 27.12
N LEU A 641 -40.04 71.03 26.70
CA LEU A 641 -41.17 71.02 25.78
C LEU A 641 -42.44 71.62 26.40
N ILE A 642 -42.71 71.35 27.68
CA ILE A 642 -43.84 71.95 28.41
C ILE A 642 -43.63 73.46 28.59
N LYS A 643 -42.41 73.90 28.97
CA LYS A 643 -42.06 75.33 29.07
C LYS A 643 -42.24 76.07 27.73
N ARG A 644 -41.85 75.42 26.63
CA ARG A 644 -42.03 75.97 25.26
C ARG A 644 -43.50 76.05 24.85
N LYS A 645 -44.36 75.16 25.34
CA LYS A 645 -45.81 75.15 25.08
C LYS A 645 -46.57 76.17 25.94
N TYR A 646 -46.12 76.41 27.18
CA TYR A 646 -46.71 77.43 28.07
C TYR A 646 -46.33 78.86 27.69
N ASN A 647 -45.09 79.12 27.26
CA ASN A 647 -44.69 80.45 26.79
C ASN A 647 -45.43 80.90 25.51
N LYS A 648 -45.99 79.98 24.72
CA LYS A 648 -46.84 80.30 23.56
C LYS A 648 -48.30 80.64 23.91
N LYS A 649 -48.74 80.44 25.16
CA LYS A 649 -50.14 80.70 25.60
C LYS A 649 -50.32 81.98 26.42
N LEU A 650 -49.25 82.73 26.71
CA LEU A 650 -49.30 84.04 27.40
C LEU A 650 -49.10 85.25 26.48
N GLN A 651 -49.07 85.05 25.16
CA GLN A 651 -49.19 86.13 24.17
C GLN A 651 -50.53 85.98 23.43
N ILE A 652 -51.61 86.36 24.10
CA ILE A 652 -52.87 86.82 23.50
C ILE A 652 -53.14 88.19 24.10
#